data_AF-A0A0F7Y2L7-F1
#
_entry.id   AF-A0A0F7Y2L7-F1
#
_cell.length_a   1.000
_cell.length_b   1.000
_cell.length_c   1.000
_cell.angle_alpha   90.00
_cell.angle_beta   90.00
_cell.angle_gamma   90.00
#
_symmetry.space_group_name_H-M   'P 1'
#
loop_
_entity.id
_entity.type
_entity.pdbx_description
1 polymer ?
#
loop_
_entity_poly.entity_id
_entity_poly.type
_entity_poly.pdbx_seq_one_letter_code
_entity_poly.pdbx_strand_id
1 'polypeptide(L)'
;MAFESWFDDVLEGPVLDAVAASRRSGWERQLDELAQQGQRRVLLVLDSSIEHAALMLLVLAHGISPLLVAGDTRSDELLRYALRGSVRKALELRDGELRVSEMHDMPVEPDVDQPLGLCLMTSGTTGEPSLVVRELSSWRDEGLRYCNLLRLSPDDRVLFVAPIYHAYALGWLWGAILAGTEVEICKPMELGAAQHALRERATHCVLTPMLAGLLAQRAGVGGQCHRLKVAMSGAGPVDQALDRQFEQAYGVGLSRNYGSTESGALFGGVAPLPGFSIGFALPGIRIFDEPPAGEPFVLRVLLENGQLHDTGDIVQRGADGYTVMGRQSSAIRRGERWISPFEIASVIAGHTSVIDCTVRAVVSRQMGNDHIFAFVVWDLHRPWDEVQLRAYCQERLGAGKVPDRFERVVSIPRASTGKPLLSRYYRPASSEVLVSAAQAYKRSLLLLGLWQSGALRLSAQGLSVDQIAQRTGLHASTLAAAFEIAAACGLVSQTREMVNETQQLEDLAPMLDLEALNVRGCNHPDRLVEVLSQGTWQRPFERDAEQLDELPDVYQRVVAGPQKRLLAQLAWRSVSRTTTDTLRVLDVSATGATYTQVLLEREGLDCTASRVVLVGGLNQLDIDIPVAFDLALPSGGGTHFDVIVLDNTLHQASVAQGLAGLMECLAPGGRVIVDDIFLQDGDSAGVGLDWLTHGGHAYLRLSDLMALMSSLGFSGHELSRRVSTIFQCTISFTKEL
;
A
#
# COMPACT_ATOMS: atom_id res chain seq x y z
N MET A 1 41.37 2.87 -14.75
CA MET A 1 40.59 2.11 -15.74
C MET A 1 40.28 3.07 -16.87
N ALA A 2 40.61 2.73 -18.12
CA ALA A 2 40.27 3.56 -19.26
C ALA A 2 38.75 3.61 -19.36
N PHE A 3 38.17 4.80 -19.17
CA PHE A 3 36.77 5.06 -19.45
C PHE A 3 36.53 4.68 -20.92
N GLU A 4 35.52 3.85 -21.19
CA GLU A 4 35.31 3.33 -22.54
C GLU A 4 34.93 4.49 -23.47
N SER A 5 35.65 4.69 -24.57
CA SER A 5 35.55 5.88 -25.45
C SER A 5 34.14 6.19 -25.97
N TRP A 6 33.21 5.22 -25.93
CA TRP A 6 31.82 5.44 -26.34
C TRP A 6 31.00 6.22 -25.31
N PHE A 7 31.42 6.23 -24.05
CA PHE A 7 30.68 6.94 -23.00
C PHE A 7 30.91 8.45 -23.11
N ASP A 8 32.05 8.88 -23.63
CA ASP A 8 32.29 10.30 -23.94
C ASP A 8 31.26 10.80 -24.97
N ASP A 9 30.93 9.99 -25.99
CA ASP A 9 29.87 10.31 -26.96
C ASP A 9 28.49 10.43 -26.30
N VAL A 10 28.21 9.64 -25.27
CA VAL A 10 26.97 9.73 -24.47
C VAL A 10 26.89 11.06 -23.70
N LEU A 11 28.03 11.59 -23.27
CA LEU A 11 28.09 12.84 -22.52
C LEU A 11 27.84 14.09 -23.39
N GLU A 12 27.95 13.96 -24.72
CA GLU A 12 27.65 15.02 -25.70
C GLU A 12 26.21 14.94 -26.26
N GLY A 13 25.35 14.12 -25.65
CA GLY A 13 24.02 13.81 -26.18
C GLY A 13 22.86 14.71 -25.69
N PRO A 14 21.67 14.58 -26.32
CA PRO A 14 20.49 15.41 -26.05
C PRO A 14 20.02 15.43 -24.58
N VAL A 15 20.26 14.35 -23.83
CA VAL A 15 19.85 14.24 -22.42
C VAL A 15 20.59 15.24 -21.54
N LEU A 16 21.88 15.46 -21.76
CA LEU A 16 22.67 16.44 -21.00
C LEU A 16 22.45 17.86 -21.50
N ASP A 17 22.24 18.03 -22.81
CA ASP A 17 21.93 19.33 -23.41
C ASP A 17 20.57 19.89 -22.96
N ALA A 18 19.63 19.02 -22.59
CA ALA A 18 18.36 19.42 -21.99
C ALA A 18 18.51 20.12 -20.63
N VAL A 19 19.67 20.01 -19.96
CA VAL A 19 19.93 20.63 -18.67
C VAL A 19 20.88 21.83 -18.83
N ALA A 20 20.48 22.97 -18.27
CA ALA A 20 21.26 24.19 -18.28
C ALA A 20 22.70 23.97 -17.76
N ALA A 21 23.69 24.46 -18.51
CA ALA A 21 25.11 24.27 -18.18
C ALA A 21 25.47 24.73 -16.76
N SER A 22 24.86 25.82 -16.27
CA SER A 22 25.08 26.32 -14.91
C SER A 22 24.66 25.32 -13.83
N ARG A 23 23.56 24.58 -14.05
CA ARG A 23 23.10 23.52 -13.13
C ARG A 23 24.04 22.32 -13.18
N ARG A 24 24.41 21.88 -14.39
CA ARG A 24 25.36 20.78 -14.59
C ARG A 24 26.67 21.03 -13.85
N SER A 25 27.27 22.20 -14.02
CA SER A 25 28.51 22.57 -13.31
C SER A 25 28.34 22.67 -11.79
N GLY A 26 27.13 22.94 -11.29
CA GLY A 26 26.81 22.87 -9.87
C GLY A 26 26.86 21.44 -9.34
N TRP A 27 26.31 20.49 -10.10
CA TRP A 27 26.30 19.07 -9.76
C TRP A 27 27.70 18.45 -9.86
N GLU A 28 28.43 18.72 -10.95
CA GLU A 28 29.80 18.21 -11.20
C GLU A 28 30.74 18.53 -10.04
N ARG A 29 30.73 19.77 -9.53
CA ARG A 29 31.57 20.15 -8.37
C ARG A 29 31.32 19.29 -7.13
N GLN A 30 30.05 18.98 -6.82
CA GLN A 30 29.72 18.14 -5.67
C GLN A 30 30.08 16.66 -5.92
N LEU A 31 29.95 16.20 -7.16
CA LEU A 31 30.34 14.83 -7.54
C LEU A 31 31.87 14.65 -7.51
N ASP A 32 32.64 15.65 -7.94
CA ASP A 32 34.09 15.69 -7.80
C ASP A 32 34.53 15.58 -6.34
N GLU A 33 33.89 16.32 -5.43
CA GLU A 33 34.16 16.22 -3.99
C GLU A 33 33.88 14.82 -3.45
N LEU A 34 32.78 14.19 -3.85
CA LEU A 34 32.45 12.81 -3.45
C LEU A 34 33.45 11.80 -3.99
N ALA A 35 33.85 11.92 -5.26
CA ALA A 35 34.86 11.06 -5.88
C ALA A 35 36.22 11.20 -5.19
N GLN A 36 36.64 12.43 -4.86
CA GLN A 36 37.88 12.71 -4.11
C GLN A 36 37.85 12.16 -2.68
N GLN A 37 36.67 12.10 -2.05
CA GLN A 37 36.44 11.44 -0.76
C GLN A 37 36.42 9.90 -0.86
N GLY A 38 36.64 9.34 -2.05
CA GLY A 38 36.70 7.90 -2.28
C GLY A 38 35.33 7.23 -2.35
N GLN A 39 34.24 7.97 -2.55
CA GLN A 39 32.92 7.36 -2.70
C GLN A 39 32.85 6.62 -4.05
N ARG A 40 32.61 5.31 -4.02
CA ARG A 40 32.40 4.48 -5.22
C ARG A 40 30.94 4.17 -5.52
N ARG A 41 30.07 4.32 -4.52
CA ARG A 41 28.63 4.09 -4.65
C ARG A 41 27.82 5.10 -3.87
N VAL A 42 26.74 5.57 -4.49
CA VAL A 42 25.79 6.53 -3.90
C VAL A 42 24.37 6.02 -4.08
N LEU A 43 23.48 6.38 -3.17
CA LEU A 43 22.05 6.16 -3.33
C LEU A 43 21.51 7.36 -4.10
N LEU A 44 20.91 7.13 -5.27
CA LEU A 44 20.35 8.18 -6.11
C LEU A 44 18.83 8.07 -6.08
N VAL A 45 18.19 9.04 -5.44
CA VAL A 45 16.74 9.16 -5.40
C VAL A 45 16.27 9.77 -6.72
N LEU A 46 15.43 9.06 -7.46
CA LEU A 46 14.99 9.41 -8.81
C LEU A 46 13.47 9.64 -8.86
N ASP A 47 13.10 10.80 -9.38
CA ASP A 47 11.70 11.20 -9.56
C ASP A 47 11.19 11.13 -11.01
N SER A 48 11.87 10.34 -11.85
CA SER A 48 11.62 10.16 -13.30
C SER A 48 11.44 11.48 -14.05
N SER A 49 12.56 12.16 -14.31
CA SER A 49 12.63 13.40 -15.08
C SER A 49 13.91 13.43 -15.91
N ILE A 50 14.00 14.34 -16.88
CA ILE A 50 15.20 14.48 -17.71
C ILE A 50 16.43 14.92 -16.88
N GLU A 51 16.24 15.76 -15.87
CA GLU A 51 17.32 16.20 -14.96
C GLU A 51 17.90 15.03 -14.16
N HIS A 52 17.05 14.12 -13.71
CA HIS A 52 17.45 12.90 -13.02
C HIS A 52 18.20 11.92 -13.93
N ALA A 53 17.80 11.82 -15.22
CA ALA A 53 18.54 11.04 -16.21
C ALA A 53 19.94 11.65 -16.47
N ALA A 54 20.03 12.97 -16.62
CA ALA A 54 21.29 13.68 -16.78
C ALA A 54 22.21 13.54 -15.56
N LEU A 55 21.66 13.69 -14.34
CA LEU A 55 22.42 13.50 -13.10
C LEU A 55 22.98 12.08 -12.99
N MET A 56 22.20 11.05 -13.36
CA MET A 56 22.67 9.67 -13.37
C MET A 56 23.90 9.50 -14.29
N LEU A 57 23.89 10.10 -15.48
CA LEU A 57 25.04 10.07 -16.40
C LEU A 57 26.27 10.77 -15.81
N LEU A 58 26.09 11.92 -15.17
CA LEU A 58 27.19 12.63 -14.51
C LEU A 58 27.76 11.86 -13.32
N VAL A 59 26.93 11.22 -12.51
CA VAL A 59 27.38 10.36 -11.40
C VAL A 59 28.29 9.25 -11.94
N LEU A 60 27.89 8.59 -13.02
CA LEU A 60 28.69 7.57 -13.70
C LEU A 60 29.99 8.15 -14.29
N ALA A 61 29.95 9.34 -14.90
CA ALA A 61 31.12 10.03 -15.44
C ALA A 61 32.20 10.32 -14.38
N HIS A 62 31.78 10.51 -13.12
CA HIS A 62 32.69 10.71 -11.99
C HIS A 62 33.18 9.38 -11.37
N GLY A 63 32.91 8.24 -12.02
CA GLY A 63 33.34 6.92 -11.57
C GLY A 63 32.58 6.42 -10.33
N ILE A 64 31.38 6.91 -10.11
CA ILE A 64 30.51 6.54 -8.99
C ILE A 64 29.35 5.70 -9.52
N SER A 65 29.08 4.55 -8.91
CA SER A 65 27.94 3.69 -9.26
C SER A 65 26.68 4.12 -8.48
N PRO A 66 25.58 4.54 -9.14
CA PRO A 66 24.38 4.90 -8.40
C PRO A 66 23.48 3.68 -8.14
N LEU A 67 23.03 3.54 -6.90
CA LEU A 67 21.91 2.72 -6.47
C LEU A 67 20.62 3.50 -6.64
N LEU A 68 19.86 3.15 -7.66
CA LEU A 68 18.66 3.88 -8.04
C LEU A 68 17.49 3.51 -7.13
N VAL A 69 16.82 4.52 -6.60
CA VAL A 69 15.65 4.37 -5.72
C VAL A 69 14.56 5.35 -6.15
N ALA A 70 13.29 4.95 -6.06
CA ALA A 70 12.16 5.80 -6.42
C ALA A 70 11.99 6.95 -5.41
N GLY A 71 11.61 8.14 -5.87
CA GLY A 71 11.46 9.33 -5.00
C GLY A 71 10.33 9.26 -3.97
N ASP A 72 9.37 8.35 -4.14
CA ASP A 72 8.32 8.06 -3.17
C ASP A 72 8.72 6.97 -2.15
N THR A 73 9.98 6.51 -2.17
CA THR A 73 10.45 5.48 -1.24
C THR A 73 10.47 6.01 0.19
N ARG A 74 9.86 5.27 1.11
CA ARG A 74 9.78 5.63 2.53
C ARG A 74 11.17 5.68 3.17
N SER A 75 11.35 6.55 4.16
CA SER A 75 12.63 6.71 4.88
C SER A 75 13.16 5.40 5.50
N ASP A 76 12.27 4.54 6.04
CA ASP A 76 12.66 3.25 6.61
C ASP A 76 13.11 2.23 5.55
N GLU A 77 12.59 2.35 4.33
CA GLU A 77 12.97 1.52 3.19
C GLU A 77 14.26 2.03 2.54
N LEU A 78 14.43 3.36 2.43
CA LEU A 78 15.69 4.00 2.01
C LEU A 78 16.87 3.55 2.88
N LEU A 79 16.71 3.50 4.21
CA LEU A 79 17.75 3.01 5.10
C LEU A 79 18.08 1.53 4.84
N ARG A 80 17.07 0.69 4.63
CA ARG A 80 17.27 -0.73 4.28
C ARG A 80 18.02 -0.89 2.95
N TYR A 81 17.69 -0.09 1.96
CA TYR A 81 18.37 -0.10 0.65
C TYR A 81 19.80 0.41 0.74
N ALA A 82 20.03 1.48 1.48
CA ALA A 82 21.37 1.96 1.77
C ALA A 82 22.20 0.85 2.44
N LEU A 83 21.67 0.21 3.49
CA LEU A 83 22.33 -0.89 4.21
C LEU A 83 22.68 -2.04 3.27
N ARG A 84 21.74 -2.44 2.41
CA ARG A 84 21.92 -3.53 1.44
C ARG A 84 22.93 -3.19 0.35
N GLY A 85 22.97 -1.93 -0.06
CA GLY A 85 23.91 -1.40 -1.04
C GLY A 85 25.26 -0.99 -0.47
N SER A 86 25.43 -1.03 0.86
CA SER A 86 26.59 -0.51 1.58
C SER A 86 26.88 0.96 1.24
N VAL A 87 25.82 1.80 1.18
CA VAL A 87 25.89 3.19 0.72
C VAL A 87 25.83 4.20 1.88
N ARG A 88 26.72 5.20 1.87
CA ARG A 88 26.82 6.23 2.92
C ARG A 88 26.29 7.61 2.54
N LYS A 89 26.19 7.89 1.23
CA LYS A 89 25.73 9.18 0.72
C LYS A 89 24.50 8.96 -0.13
N ALA A 90 23.47 9.75 0.12
CA ALA A 90 22.28 9.82 -0.71
C ALA A 90 22.26 11.15 -1.47
N LEU A 91 21.88 11.07 -2.75
CA LEU A 91 21.75 12.17 -3.69
C LEU A 91 20.28 12.36 -4.02
N GLU A 92 19.80 13.59 -3.89
CA GLU A 92 18.43 13.98 -4.20
C GLU A 92 18.43 15.31 -4.95
N LEU A 93 17.63 15.42 -6.01
CA LEU A 93 17.38 16.70 -6.66
C LEU A 93 16.17 17.37 -6.02
N ARG A 94 16.34 18.61 -5.54
CA ARG A 94 15.23 19.46 -5.10
C ARG A 94 15.30 20.79 -5.81
N ASP A 95 14.24 21.13 -6.54
CA ASP A 95 14.15 22.36 -7.34
C ASP A 95 15.32 22.53 -8.33
N GLY A 96 15.85 21.42 -8.85
CA GLY A 96 17.00 21.38 -9.76
C GLY A 96 18.37 21.49 -9.09
N GLU A 97 18.43 21.64 -7.77
CA GLU A 97 19.67 21.66 -6.99
C GLU A 97 19.98 20.28 -6.41
N LEU A 98 21.24 19.86 -6.52
CA LEU A 98 21.73 18.60 -5.95
C LEU A 98 21.95 18.75 -4.45
N ARG A 99 21.26 17.91 -3.68
CA ARG A 99 21.46 17.76 -2.23
C ARG A 99 22.14 16.43 -1.94
N VAL A 100 23.16 16.50 -1.09
CA VAL A 100 23.90 15.34 -0.58
C VAL A 100 23.58 15.18 0.89
N SER A 101 23.08 14.01 1.28
CA SER A 101 22.82 13.65 2.68
C SER A 101 23.63 12.44 3.13
N GLU A 102 23.89 12.37 4.43
CA GLU A 102 24.67 11.31 5.05
C GLU A 102 23.77 10.25 5.69
N MET A 103 24.03 8.98 5.37
CA MET A 103 23.37 7.83 5.95
C MET A 103 24.15 7.39 7.21
N HIS A 104 23.52 7.53 8.37
CA HIS A 104 24.13 7.22 9.68
C HIS A 104 24.03 5.72 10.00
N ASP A 105 24.88 5.22 10.91
CA ASP A 105 24.88 3.84 11.43
C ASP A 105 25.09 2.72 10.38
N MET A 106 25.83 3.04 9.31
CA MET A 106 26.14 2.12 8.23
C MET A 106 27.36 1.24 8.55
N PRO A 107 27.32 -0.09 8.36
CA PRO A 107 28.46 -0.96 8.59
C PRO A 107 29.64 -0.57 7.68
N VAL A 108 30.86 -0.67 8.22
CA VAL A 108 32.10 -0.46 7.46
C VAL A 108 32.42 -1.77 6.73
N GLU A 109 31.84 -1.95 5.55
CA GLU A 109 32.34 -2.96 4.62
C GLU A 109 33.46 -2.38 3.75
N PRO A 110 34.53 -3.15 3.47
CA PRO A 110 35.54 -2.74 2.51
C PRO A 110 34.91 -2.62 1.13
N ASP A 111 35.25 -1.54 0.43
CA ASP A 111 34.88 -1.31 -0.96
C ASP A 111 35.48 -2.44 -1.81
N VAL A 112 34.67 -3.44 -2.14
CA VAL A 112 35.10 -4.50 -3.06
C VAL A 112 35.27 -3.83 -4.41
N ASP A 113 36.40 -4.07 -5.08
CA ASP A 113 36.71 -3.52 -6.41
C ASP A 113 35.68 -4.02 -7.44
N GLN A 114 34.53 -3.35 -7.49
CA GLN A 114 33.41 -3.68 -8.36
C GLN A 114 33.47 -2.77 -9.59
N PRO A 115 33.23 -3.33 -10.79
CA PRO A 115 33.18 -2.55 -12.01
C PRO A 115 32.08 -1.48 -11.95
N LEU A 116 32.33 -0.34 -12.60
CA LEU A 116 31.39 0.78 -12.67
C LEU A 116 30.07 0.32 -13.33
N GLY A 117 28.95 0.65 -12.70
CA GLY A 117 27.65 0.23 -13.19
C GLY A 117 26.48 0.86 -12.46
N LEU A 118 25.28 0.39 -12.82
CA LEU A 118 24.03 0.79 -12.18
C LEU A 118 23.57 -0.30 -11.22
N CYS A 119 23.12 0.11 -10.05
CA CYS A 119 22.62 -0.76 -9.01
C CYS A 119 21.10 -0.57 -8.86
N LEU A 120 20.35 -1.67 -8.80
CA LEU A 120 18.90 -1.68 -8.68
C LEU A 120 18.47 -2.61 -7.56
N MET A 121 17.48 -2.18 -6.77
CA MET A 121 16.78 -3.07 -5.85
C MET A 121 15.68 -3.84 -6.58
N THR A 122 15.55 -5.12 -6.28
CA THR A 122 14.41 -5.94 -6.73
C THR A 122 13.69 -6.53 -5.54
N SER A 123 12.40 -6.78 -5.65
CA SER A 123 11.58 -7.31 -4.55
C SER A 123 11.94 -8.74 -4.11
N GLY A 124 12.82 -9.43 -4.82
CA GLY A 124 13.15 -10.84 -4.59
C GLY A 124 11.94 -11.78 -4.75
N THR A 125 12.17 -13.08 -4.90
CA THR A 125 11.09 -14.10 -4.84
C THR A 125 10.74 -14.46 -3.39
N THR A 126 11.60 -14.12 -2.43
CA THR A 126 11.49 -14.40 -1.00
C THR A 126 10.83 -13.27 -0.20
N GLY A 127 10.53 -12.13 -0.83
CA GLY A 127 9.98 -10.93 -0.19
C GLY A 127 11.02 -9.98 0.44
N GLU A 128 12.28 -10.40 0.50
CA GLU A 128 13.41 -9.54 0.90
C GLU A 128 14.08 -8.92 -0.33
N PRO A 129 14.28 -7.60 -0.36
CA PRO A 129 14.88 -6.94 -1.52
C PRO A 129 16.32 -7.40 -1.82
N SER A 130 16.59 -7.77 -3.07
CA SER A 130 17.94 -8.11 -3.55
C SER A 130 18.56 -6.96 -4.32
N LEU A 131 19.87 -6.79 -4.16
CA LEU A 131 20.67 -5.85 -4.92
C LEU A 131 21.12 -6.52 -6.23
N VAL A 132 20.82 -5.88 -7.35
CA VAL A 132 21.32 -6.27 -8.67
C VAL A 132 22.28 -5.20 -9.14
N VAL A 133 23.49 -5.61 -9.50
CA VAL A 133 24.54 -4.74 -10.05
C VAL A 133 24.76 -5.13 -11.50
N ARG A 134 24.68 -4.16 -12.41
CA ARG A 134 24.96 -4.36 -13.84
C ARG A 134 25.99 -3.35 -14.33
N GLU A 135 27.06 -3.86 -14.92
CA GLU A 135 28.14 -3.09 -15.54
C GLU A 135 27.63 -2.20 -16.68
N LEU A 136 28.33 -1.10 -16.96
CA LEU A 136 27.98 -0.19 -18.06
C LEU A 136 27.92 -0.87 -19.43
N SER A 137 28.82 -1.81 -19.70
CA SER A 137 28.81 -2.64 -20.92
C SER A 137 27.48 -3.37 -21.10
N SER A 138 26.94 -3.96 -20.02
CA SER A 138 25.64 -4.65 -20.04
C SER A 138 24.47 -3.72 -20.41
N TRP A 139 24.50 -2.48 -19.95
CA TRP A 139 23.48 -1.47 -20.29
C TRP A 139 23.62 -0.97 -21.73
N ARG A 140 24.86 -0.79 -22.20
CA ARG A 140 25.16 -0.45 -23.58
C ARG A 140 24.64 -1.53 -24.53
N ASP A 141 24.95 -2.78 -24.28
CA ASP A 141 24.53 -3.90 -25.13
C ASP A 141 23.01 -3.99 -25.19
N GLU A 142 22.32 -3.78 -24.06
CA GLU A 142 20.86 -3.68 -24.02
C GLU A 142 20.32 -2.51 -24.85
N GLY A 143 20.91 -1.32 -24.72
CA GLY A 143 20.55 -0.15 -25.53
C GLY A 143 20.73 -0.41 -27.02
N LEU A 144 21.84 -1.03 -27.42
CA LEU A 144 22.09 -1.42 -28.82
C LEU A 144 21.07 -2.44 -29.34
N ARG A 145 20.58 -3.37 -28.49
CA ARG A 145 19.49 -4.28 -28.86
C ARG A 145 18.21 -3.50 -29.20
N TYR A 146 17.86 -2.47 -28.43
CA TYR A 146 16.74 -1.58 -28.76
C TYR A 146 16.97 -0.82 -30.06
N CYS A 147 18.15 -0.20 -30.24
CA CYS A 147 18.48 0.51 -31.47
C CYS A 147 18.32 -0.38 -32.71
N ASN A 148 18.80 -1.63 -32.63
CA ASN A 148 18.71 -2.60 -33.72
C ASN A 148 17.27 -3.08 -33.97
N LEU A 149 16.51 -3.36 -32.93
CA LEU A 149 15.12 -3.83 -33.04
C LEU A 149 14.22 -2.76 -33.68
N LEU A 150 14.37 -1.52 -33.25
CA LEU A 150 13.45 -0.42 -33.53
C LEU A 150 13.93 0.50 -34.65
N ARG A 151 15.21 0.38 -35.03
CA ARG A 151 15.88 1.27 -35.98
C ARG A 151 15.81 2.73 -35.54
N LEU A 152 16.12 2.97 -34.26
CA LEU A 152 16.14 4.31 -33.68
C LEU A 152 17.12 5.22 -34.43
N SER A 153 16.74 6.49 -34.56
CA SER A 153 17.51 7.54 -35.22
C SER A 153 17.42 8.85 -34.45
N PRO A 154 18.35 9.81 -34.65
CA PRO A 154 18.30 11.11 -33.98
C PRO A 154 17.01 11.92 -34.25
N ASP A 155 16.28 11.60 -35.33
CA ASP A 155 14.98 12.23 -35.66
C ASP A 155 13.82 11.68 -34.80
N ASP A 156 14.05 10.61 -34.03
CA ASP A 156 13.05 10.03 -33.15
C ASP A 156 12.96 10.77 -31.82
N ARG A 157 11.74 10.77 -31.29
CA ARG A 157 11.37 11.33 -30.00
C ARG A 157 10.74 10.25 -29.13
N VAL A 158 11.41 9.91 -28.03
CA VAL A 158 11.04 8.81 -27.14
C VAL A 158 10.37 9.38 -25.89
N LEU A 159 9.12 8.99 -25.67
CA LEU A 159 8.34 9.35 -24.49
C LEU A 159 8.40 8.22 -23.46
N PHE A 160 8.90 8.52 -22.27
CA PHE A 160 8.90 7.63 -21.11
C PHE A 160 7.72 7.95 -20.21
N VAL A 161 6.76 7.04 -20.15
CA VAL A 161 5.68 7.05 -19.15
C VAL A 161 5.98 6.03 -18.03
N ALA A 162 6.70 4.95 -18.37
CA ALA A 162 7.27 4.04 -17.39
C ALA A 162 8.43 4.72 -16.63
N PRO A 163 8.50 4.58 -15.29
CA PRO A 163 9.56 5.21 -14.50
C PRO A 163 10.97 4.70 -14.83
N ILE A 164 11.92 5.63 -15.05
CA ILE A 164 13.30 5.32 -15.49
C ILE A 164 14.18 4.67 -14.40
N TYR A 165 13.70 4.58 -13.16
CA TYR A 165 14.38 3.84 -12.08
C TYR A 165 14.04 2.33 -12.10
N HIS A 166 13.22 1.87 -13.04
CA HIS A 166 12.99 0.44 -13.28
C HIS A 166 13.80 -0.05 -14.48
N ALA A 167 14.38 -1.26 -14.35
CA ALA A 167 15.30 -1.83 -15.34
C ALA A 167 14.79 -1.77 -16.79
N TYR A 168 13.50 -2.05 -17.02
CA TYR A 168 12.90 -2.00 -18.36
C TYR A 168 13.01 -0.61 -19.00
N ALA A 169 12.51 0.43 -18.32
CA ALA A 169 12.54 1.80 -18.83
C ALA A 169 13.98 2.33 -18.87
N LEU A 170 14.82 1.93 -17.91
CA LEU A 170 16.22 2.30 -17.88
C LEU A 170 17.01 1.74 -19.07
N GLY A 171 16.80 0.47 -19.42
CA GLY A 171 17.40 -0.13 -20.63
C GLY A 171 16.95 0.58 -21.91
N TRP A 172 15.67 0.95 -21.99
CA TRP A 172 15.15 1.79 -23.07
C TRP A 172 15.77 3.18 -23.13
N LEU A 173 16.02 3.80 -21.97
CA LEU A 173 16.69 5.10 -21.86
C LEU A 173 18.12 5.01 -22.42
N TRP A 174 18.84 3.92 -22.14
CA TRP A 174 20.14 3.67 -22.77
C TRP A 174 20.05 3.55 -24.30
N GLY A 175 19.02 2.88 -24.84
CA GLY A 175 18.78 2.84 -26.28
C GLY A 175 18.51 4.23 -26.88
N ALA A 176 17.68 5.02 -26.21
CA ALA A 176 17.36 6.40 -26.61
C ALA A 176 18.60 7.31 -26.61
N ILE A 177 19.44 7.19 -25.57
CA ILE A 177 20.70 7.93 -25.43
C ILE A 177 21.69 7.54 -26.54
N LEU A 178 21.93 6.25 -26.73
CA LEU A 178 22.90 5.76 -27.73
C LEU A 178 22.49 6.08 -29.17
N ALA A 179 21.19 6.18 -29.44
CA ALA A 179 20.67 6.59 -30.74
C ALA A 179 20.64 8.12 -30.93
N GLY A 180 20.98 8.91 -29.91
CA GLY A 180 20.95 10.38 -29.97
C GLY A 180 19.53 10.95 -30.13
N THR A 181 18.52 10.25 -29.60
CA THR A 181 17.10 10.66 -29.71
C THR A 181 16.74 11.78 -28.73
N GLU A 182 15.69 12.54 -29.04
CA GLU A 182 15.09 13.44 -28.06
C GLU A 182 14.26 12.63 -27.03
N VAL A 183 14.46 12.92 -25.74
CA VAL A 183 13.82 12.21 -24.62
C VAL A 183 12.82 13.12 -23.90
N GLU A 184 11.56 12.70 -23.83
CA GLU A 184 10.53 13.30 -22.96
C GLU A 184 10.16 12.30 -21.87
N ILE A 185 10.05 12.75 -20.61
CA ILE A 185 9.71 11.89 -19.47
C ILE A 185 8.49 12.51 -18.77
N CYS A 186 7.42 11.75 -18.62
CA CYS A 186 6.23 12.13 -17.87
C CYS A 186 6.10 11.26 -16.63
N LYS A 187 5.68 11.85 -15.51
CA LYS A 187 5.39 11.06 -14.31
C LYS A 187 4.14 10.20 -14.56
N PRO A 188 4.02 8.99 -13.96
CA PRO A 188 2.86 8.11 -14.11
C PRO A 188 1.50 8.78 -13.82
N MET A 189 1.48 9.82 -12.99
CA MET A 189 0.28 10.56 -12.62
C MET A 189 -0.10 11.68 -13.57
N GLU A 190 0.76 12.03 -14.52
CA GLU A 190 0.55 13.09 -15.50
C GLU A 190 -0.07 12.54 -16.79
N LEU A 191 -1.11 11.68 -16.65
CA LEU A 191 -1.73 10.98 -17.79
C LEU A 191 -2.23 11.94 -18.90
N GLY A 192 -2.63 13.16 -18.54
CA GLY A 192 -3.02 14.19 -19.51
C GLY A 192 -1.84 14.69 -20.35
N ALA A 193 -0.68 14.94 -19.72
CA ALA A 193 0.54 15.35 -20.40
C ALA A 193 1.07 14.23 -21.29
N ALA A 194 1.11 12.99 -20.76
CA ALA A 194 1.53 11.81 -21.50
C ALA A 194 0.65 11.56 -22.74
N GLN A 195 -0.68 11.67 -22.59
CA GLN A 195 -1.63 11.55 -23.71
C GLN A 195 -1.40 12.61 -24.78
N HIS A 196 -1.17 13.87 -24.37
CA HIS A 196 -0.90 14.94 -25.32
C HIS A 196 0.44 14.74 -26.04
N ALA A 197 1.49 14.34 -25.32
CA ALA A 197 2.80 14.01 -25.91
C ALA A 197 2.69 12.85 -26.90
N LEU A 198 1.94 11.80 -26.57
CA LEU A 198 1.67 10.65 -27.43
C LEU A 198 1.01 11.03 -28.76
N ARG A 199 0.03 11.93 -28.72
CA ARG A 199 -0.71 12.35 -29.93
C ARG A 199 0.09 13.27 -30.83
N GLU A 200 0.77 14.23 -30.24
CA GLU A 200 1.31 15.37 -31.00
C GLU A 200 2.80 15.25 -31.31
N ARG A 201 3.59 14.60 -30.45
CA ARG A 201 5.06 14.74 -30.50
C ARG A 201 5.83 13.43 -30.55
N ALA A 202 5.39 12.40 -29.83
CA ALA A 202 6.15 11.17 -29.65
C ALA A 202 6.18 10.30 -30.92
N THR A 203 7.34 9.72 -31.20
CA THR A 203 7.50 8.67 -32.22
C THR A 203 7.55 7.28 -31.57
N HIS A 204 8.10 7.21 -30.36
CA HIS A 204 8.22 6.00 -29.57
C HIS A 204 7.68 6.26 -28.17
N CYS A 205 7.04 5.27 -27.56
CA CYS A 205 6.56 5.36 -26.19
C CYS A 205 6.94 4.12 -25.39
N VAL A 206 7.40 4.35 -24.16
CA VAL A 206 7.79 3.32 -23.19
C VAL A 206 6.80 3.34 -22.03
N LEU A 207 6.03 2.26 -21.88
CA LEU A 207 4.97 2.16 -20.87
C LEU A 207 4.83 0.73 -20.31
N THR A 208 3.95 0.56 -19.33
CA THR A 208 3.57 -0.75 -18.77
C THR A 208 2.12 -1.08 -19.11
N PRO A 209 1.66 -2.34 -19.02
CA PRO A 209 0.28 -2.70 -19.35
C PRO A 209 -0.77 -1.88 -18.60
N MET A 210 -0.51 -1.59 -17.32
CA MET A 210 -1.38 -0.73 -16.50
C MET A 210 -1.47 0.68 -17.08
N LEU A 211 -0.34 1.31 -17.42
CA LEU A 211 -0.32 2.66 -17.99
C LEU A 211 -0.95 2.70 -19.38
N ALA A 212 -0.74 1.67 -20.21
CA ALA A 212 -1.46 1.53 -21.48
C ALA A 212 -2.97 1.50 -21.26
N GLY A 213 -3.47 0.70 -20.31
CA GLY A 213 -4.90 0.61 -20.01
C GLY A 213 -5.49 1.96 -19.59
N LEU A 214 -4.82 2.65 -18.66
CA LEU A 214 -5.24 3.99 -18.21
C LEU A 214 -5.23 5.02 -19.34
N LEU A 215 -4.20 5.03 -20.16
CA LEU A 215 -4.09 5.94 -21.30
C LEU A 215 -5.13 5.65 -22.38
N ALA A 216 -5.40 4.37 -22.67
CA ALA A 216 -6.41 3.98 -23.65
C ALA A 216 -7.83 4.31 -23.16
N GLN A 217 -8.12 4.03 -21.89
CA GLN A 217 -9.40 4.41 -21.27
C GLN A 217 -9.62 5.91 -21.31
N ARG A 218 -8.59 6.71 -21.00
CA ARG A 218 -8.66 8.17 -21.04
C ARG A 218 -8.86 8.72 -22.46
N ALA A 219 -8.23 8.11 -23.47
CA ALA A 219 -8.34 8.54 -24.85
C ALA A 219 -9.67 8.22 -25.51
N GLY A 220 -10.34 7.15 -25.07
CA GLY A 220 -11.52 6.63 -25.75
C GLY A 220 -11.17 6.05 -27.13
N VAL A 221 -12.16 5.98 -28.02
CA VAL A 221 -12.01 5.42 -29.37
C VAL A 221 -11.87 6.53 -30.40
N GLY A 222 -11.02 6.33 -31.42
CA GLY A 222 -10.95 7.20 -32.61
C GLY A 222 -9.85 8.26 -32.59
N GLY A 223 -8.89 8.16 -31.66
CA GLY A 223 -7.67 8.96 -31.69
C GLY A 223 -6.63 8.34 -32.64
N GLN A 224 -6.15 9.11 -33.61
CA GLN A 224 -4.96 8.74 -34.39
C GLN A 224 -3.78 9.58 -33.93
N CYS A 225 -2.65 8.94 -33.64
CA CYS A 225 -1.38 9.63 -33.49
C CYS A 225 -0.72 9.81 -34.85
N HIS A 226 -0.34 11.03 -35.20
CA HIS A 226 0.23 11.30 -36.53
C HIS A 226 1.69 10.87 -36.66
N ARG A 227 2.42 10.73 -35.54
CA ARG A 227 3.87 10.48 -35.51
C ARG A 227 4.27 9.19 -34.83
N LEU A 228 3.38 8.59 -34.04
CA LEU A 228 3.68 7.42 -33.23
C LEU A 228 3.96 6.22 -34.14
N LYS A 229 5.17 5.67 -34.04
CA LYS A 229 5.63 4.48 -34.76
C LYS A 229 5.51 3.24 -33.88
N VAL A 230 5.88 3.36 -32.60
CA VAL A 230 5.93 2.24 -31.65
C VAL A 230 5.48 2.70 -30.26
N ALA A 231 4.55 1.95 -29.66
CA ALA A 231 4.32 1.98 -28.22
C ALA A 231 4.72 0.63 -27.64
N MET A 232 5.78 0.56 -26.84
CA MET A 232 6.27 -0.70 -26.27
C MET A 232 5.86 -0.85 -24.82
N SER A 233 5.32 -2.02 -24.52
CA SER A 233 4.91 -2.44 -23.18
C SER A 233 5.84 -3.52 -22.64
N GLY A 234 6.33 -3.32 -21.42
CA GLY A 234 7.15 -4.26 -20.67
C GLY A 234 6.69 -4.43 -19.22
N ALA A 235 7.40 -5.26 -18.46
CA ALA A 235 7.17 -5.51 -17.02
C ALA A 235 5.80 -6.10 -16.63
N GLY A 236 5.02 -6.60 -17.60
CA GLY A 236 3.77 -7.32 -17.37
C GLY A 236 3.19 -7.89 -18.67
N PRO A 237 2.20 -8.79 -18.56
CA PRO A 237 1.55 -9.37 -19.73
C PRO A 237 0.68 -8.34 -20.46
N VAL A 238 0.59 -8.46 -21.78
CA VAL A 238 -0.38 -7.73 -22.60
C VAL A 238 -1.28 -8.75 -23.28
N ASP A 239 -2.56 -8.75 -22.92
CA ASP A 239 -3.56 -9.59 -23.58
C ASP A 239 -4.11 -8.93 -24.85
N GLN A 240 -4.91 -9.69 -25.60
CA GLN A 240 -5.49 -9.22 -26.87
C GLN A 240 -6.54 -8.11 -26.68
N ALA A 241 -7.12 -7.97 -25.48
CA ALA A 241 -8.14 -6.97 -25.19
C ALA A 241 -7.49 -5.60 -24.96
N LEU A 242 -6.46 -5.55 -24.11
CA LEU A 242 -5.64 -4.36 -23.85
C LEU A 242 -4.96 -3.87 -25.14
N ASP A 243 -4.38 -4.79 -25.93
CA ASP A 243 -3.73 -4.45 -27.20
C ASP A 243 -4.71 -3.75 -28.17
N ARG A 244 -5.90 -4.34 -28.36
CA ARG A 244 -6.96 -3.76 -29.20
C ARG A 244 -7.48 -2.43 -28.65
N GLN A 245 -7.65 -2.32 -27.34
CA GLN A 245 -8.11 -1.08 -26.71
C GLN A 245 -7.12 0.06 -26.95
N PHE A 246 -5.82 -0.21 -26.82
CA PHE A 246 -4.78 0.78 -27.07
C PHE A 246 -4.68 1.12 -28.57
N GLU A 247 -4.77 0.13 -29.45
CA GLU A 247 -4.79 0.32 -30.90
C GLU A 247 -5.97 1.20 -31.34
N GLN A 248 -7.17 0.97 -30.80
CA GLN A 248 -8.36 1.80 -31.08
C GLN A 248 -8.23 3.25 -30.59
N ALA A 249 -7.44 3.47 -29.54
CA ALA A 249 -7.24 4.76 -28.90
C ALA A 249 -6.17 5.64 -29.56
N TYR A 250 -5.14 5.01 -30.12
CA TYR A 250 -3.94 5.70 -30.61
C TYR A 250 -3.52 5.33 -32.05
N GLY A 251 -4.15 4.31 -32.65
CA GLY A 251 -3.89 3.85 -34.02
C GLY A 251 -2.69 2.92 -34.18
N VAL A 252 -2.00 2.55 -33.08
CA VAL A 252 -0.85 1.65 -33.08
C VAL A 252 -1.04 0.61 -31.97
N GLY A 253 -0.86 -0.66 -32.29
CA GLY A 253 -0.89 -1.76 -31.30
C GLY A 253 0.32 -1.72 -30.34
N LEU A 254 0.24 -2.47 -29.25
CA LEU A 254 1.32 -2.50 -28.27
C LEU A 254 2.43 -3.44 -28.77
N SER A 255 3.66 -2.95 -28.78
CA SER A 255 4.87 -3.74 -28.96
C SER A 255 5.27 -4.40 -27.64
N ARG A 256 6.13 -5.42 -27.68
CA ARG A 256 6.45 -6.26 -26.51
C ARG A 256 7.91 -6.13 -26.13
N ASN A 257 8.15 -6.08 -24.81
CA ASN A 257 9.44 -6.29 -24.20
C ASN A 257 9.34 -7.32 -23.09
N TYR A 258 10.32 -8.21 -23.03
CA TYR A 258 10.48 -9.15 -21.95
C TYR A 258 11.94 -9.25 -21.53
N GLY A 259 12.16 -9.26 -20.23
CA GLY A 259 13.47 -9.24 -19.59
C GLY A 259 13.34 -9.16 -18.07
N SER A 260 14.48 -9.16 -17.39
CA SER A 260 14.56 -9.02 -15.93
C SER A 260 15.54 -7.90 -15.53
N THR A 261 15.56 -7.53 -14.26
CA THR A 261 16.55 -6.57 -13.75
C THR A 261 17.97 -7.07 -13.93
N GLU A 262 18.19 -8.38 -13.75
CA GLU A 262 19.49 -9.05 -13.83
C GLU A 262 20.03 -9.18 -15.25
N SER A 263 19.14 -9.35 -16.23
CA SER A 263 19.50 -9.67 -17.61
C SER A 263 19.28 -8.54 -18.61
N GLY A 264 18.46 -7.55 -18.26
CA GLY A 264 17.94 -6.57 -19.21
C GLY A 264 16.94 -7.19 -20.19
N ALA A 265 16.67 -6.49 -21.28
CA ALA A 265 15.81 -6.97 -22.35
C ALA A 265 16.40 -8.21 -23.04
N LEU A 266 15.62 -9.29 -23.05
CA LEU A 266 15.95 -10.59 -23.65
C LEU A 266 15.14 -10.88 -24.91
N PHE A 267 13.86 -10.54 -24.88
CA PHE A 267 12.91 -10.75 -25.98
C PHE A 267 12.17 -9.46 -26.29
N GLY A 268 11.78 -9.31 -27.54
CA GLY A 268 10.90 -8.23 -27.94
C GLY A 268 10.28 -8.45 -29.31
N GLY A 269 9.33 -7.60 -29.64
CA GLY A 269 8.70 -7.59 -30.96
C GLY A 269 7.89 -6.33 -31.17
N VAL A 270 7.78 -5.91 -32.43
CA VAL A 270 6.99 -4.75 -32.84
C VAL A 270 5.58 -5.22 -33.21
N ALA A 271 4.55 -4.49 -32.77
CA ALA A 271 3.16 -4.78 -33.08
C ALA A 271 2.90 -4.83 -34.60
N PRO A 272 1.94 -5.63 -35.09
CA PRO A 272 0.99 -6.45 -34.33
C PRO A 272 1.59 -7.77 -33.81
N LEU A 273 1.17 -8.19 -32.61
CA LEU A 273 1.58 -9.45 -31.98
C LEU A 273 0.38 -10.11 -31.30
N PRO A 274 0.31 -11.45 -31.25
CA PRO A 274 -0.73 -12.14 -30.49
C PRO A 274 -0.70 -11.75 -29.01
N GLY A 275 -1.87 -11.77 -28.36
CA GLY A 275 -1.99 -11.64 -26.91
C GLY A 275 -1.06 -12.60 -26.17
N PHE A 276 -0.44 -12.10 -25.10
CA PHE A 276 0.55 -12.78 -24.25
C PHE A 276 1.89 -13.15 -24.92
N SER A 277 2.05 -12.89 -26.23
CA SER A 277 3.35 -13.04 -26.88
C SER A 277 4.36 -12.03 -26.31
N ILE A 278 5.60 -12.48 -26.12
CA ILE A 278 6.76 -11.64 -25.78
C ILE A 278 7.65 -11.35 -27.01
N GLY A 279 7.22 -11.79 -28.19
CA GLY A 279 7.99 -11.66 -29.44
C GLY A 279 9.08 -12.70 -29.56
N PHE A 280 10.25 -12.29 -30.05
CA PHE A 280 11.40 -13.17 -30.35
C PHE A 280 12.63 -12.76 -29.54
N ALA A 281 13.59 -13.67 -29.42
CA ALA A 281 14.87 -13.38 -28.79
C ALA A 281 15.54 -12.20 -29.52
N LEU A 282 16.01 -11.22 -28.75
CA LEU A 282 16.70 -10.06 -29.30
C LEU A 282 18.08 -10.47 -29.83
N PRO A 283 18.69 -9.66 -30.74
CA PRO A 283 20.04 -9.92 -31.23
C PRO A 283 21.02 -10.17 -30.08
N GLY A 284 21.89 -11.18 -30.21
CA GLY A 284 22.87 -11.55 -29.19
C GLY A 284 22.36 -12.53 -28.12
N ILE A 285 21.04 -12.72 -27.98
CA ILE A 285 20.45 -13.67 -27.02
C ILE A 285 20.24 -15.03 -27.69
N ARG A 286 20.76 -16.09 -27.07
CA ARG A 286 20.57 -17.47 -27.54
C ARG A 286 19.79 -18.29 -26.52
N ILE A 287 18.77 -19.02 -26.97
CA ILE A 287 17.98 -19.91 -26.11
C ILE A 287 18.77 -21.22 -25.91
N PHE A 288 18.87 -21.68 -24.67
CA PHE A 288 19.56 -22.91 -24.31
C PHE A 288 18.55 -24.06 -24.13
N ASP A 289 18.87 -25.24 -24.69
CA ASP A 289 18.03 -26.45 -24.66
C ASP A 289 16.57 -26.23 -25.12
N GLU A 290 16.37 -25.50 -26.22
CA GLU A 290 15.02 -25.27 -26.76
C GLU A 290 14.41 -26.59 -27.31
N PRO A 291 13.22 -27.02 -26.83
CA PRO A 291 12.52 -28.18 -27.36
C PRO A 291 11.83 -27.86 -28.71
N PRO A 292 11.22 -28.87 -29.37
CA PRO A 292 10.37 -28.63 -30.54
C PRO A 292 9.25 -27.61 -30.28
N ALA A 293 8.83 -26.90 -31.33
CA ALA A 293 7.79 -25.89 -31.24
C ALA A 293 6.48 -26.46 -30.66
N GLY A 294 5.82 -25.68 -29.81
CA GLY A 294 4.61 -26.08 -29.12
C GLY A 294 4.82 -26.76 -27.76
N GLU A 295 6.03 -27.17 -27.39
CA GLU A 295 6.30 -27.72 -26.05
C GLU A 295 6.70 -26.62 -25.05
N PRO A 296 6.06 -26.51 -23.86
CA PRO A 296 6.48 -25.58 -22.83
C PRO A 296 7.80 -26.01 -22.17
N PHE A 297 8.68 -25.05 -21.89
CA PHE A 297 9.98 -25.29 -21.24
C PHE A 297 10.39 -24.12 -20.36
N VAL A 298 11.36 -24.39 -19.47
CA VAL A 298 11.97 -23.37 -18.62
C VAL A 298 12.96 -22.57 -19.46
N LEU A 299 12.72 -21.26 -19.57
CA LEU A 299 13.53 -20.38 -20.39
C LEU A 299 14.89 -20.15 -19.72
N ARG A 300 15.92 -20.73 -20.32
CA ARG A 300 17.32 -20.45 -20.02
C ARG A 300 17.96 -19.84 -21.26
N VAL A 301 18.69 -18.75 -21.07
CA VAL A 301 19.32 -18.01 -22.17
C VAL A 301 20.81 -17.84 -21.94
N LEU A 302 21.59 -17.95 -23.01
CA LEU A 302 22.97 -17.51 -23.05
C LEU A 302 23.00 -16.04 -23.47
N LEU A 303 23.50 -15.20 -22.56
CA LEU A 303 23.74 -13.78 -22.82
C LEU A 303 24.98 -13.61 -23.72
N GLU A 304 25.18 -12.41 -24.24
CA GLU A 304 26.29 -12.07 -25.15
C GLU A 304 27.68 -12.30 -24.52
N ASN A 305 27.79 -12.07 -23.22
CA ASN A 305 29.00 -12.35 -22.44
C ASN A 305 29.25 -13.86 -22.19
N GLY A 306 28.41 -14.74 -22.74
CA GLY A 306 28.50 -16.19 -22.59
C GLY A 306 27.91 -16.74 -21.28
N GLN A 307 27.40 -15.88 -20.40
CA GLN A 307 26.79 -16.30 -19.15
C GLN A 307 25.41 -16.94 -19.40
N LEU A 308 25.19 -18.10 -18.79
CA LEU A 308 23.87 -18.73 -18.75
C LEU A 308 23.01 -18.04 -17.68
N HIS A 309 21.86 -17.52 -18.09
CA HIS A 309 20.87 -16.92 -17.22
C HIS A 309 19.62 -17.79 -17.18
N ASP A 310 19.25 -18.23 -15.97
CA ASP A 310 17.99 -18.92 -15.71
C ASP A 310 16.94 -17.89 -15.33
N THR A 311 15.93 -17.72 -16.20
CA THR A 311 14.86 -16.74 -15.96
C THR A 311 13.88 -17.23 -14.90
N GLY A 312 13.83 -18.54 -14.64
CA GLY A 312 12.78 -19.18 -13.87
C GLY A 312 11.39 -19.07 -14.50
N ASP A 313 11.27 -18.62 -15.76
CA ASP A 313 9.99 -18.48 -16.45
C ASP A 313 9.75 -19.67 -17.39
N ILE A 314 8.50 -20.09 -17.49
CA ILE A 314 8.07 -21.16 -18.40
C ILE A 314 7.52 -20.48 -19.64
N VAL A 315 8.08 -20.80 -20.80
CA VAL A 315 7.66 -20.25 -22.08
C VAL A 315 7.29 -21.36 -23.05
N GLN A 316 6.49 -21.01 -24.04
CA GLN A 316 6.10 -21.90 -25.13
C GLN A 316 6.32 -21.17 -26.45
N ARG A 317 6.96 -21.84 -27.42
CA ARG A 317 7.14 -21.32 -28.77
C ARG A 317 5.89 -21.56 -29.61
N GLY A 318 5.31 -20.47 -30.12
CA GLY A 318 4.26 -20.48 -31.15
C GLY A 318 4.80 -20.10 -32.53
N ALA A 319 3.90 -19.94 -33.50
CA ALA A 319 4.23 -19.50 -34.85
C ALA A 319 4.73 -18.04 -34.88
N ASP A 320 4.15 -17.19 -34.04
CA ASP A 320 4.34 -15.73 -34.04
C ASP A 320 5.15 -15.23 -32.83
N GLY A 321 6.00 -16.09 -32.26
CA GLY A 321 6.89 -15.78 -31.14
C GLY A 321 6.71 -16.68 -29.93
N TYR A 322 7.26 -16.26 -28.79
CA TYR A 322 7.20 -16.97 -27.52
C TYR A 322 6.08 -16.41 -26.64
N THR A 323 5.42 -17.27 -25.87
CA THR A 323 4.39 -16.89 -24.89
C THR A 323 4.82 -17.31 -23.50
N VAL A 324 4.68 -16.43 -22.51
CA VAL A 324 4.98 -16.74 -21.11
C VAL A 324 3.80 -17.45 -20.46
N MET A 325 4.04 -18.66 -19.96
CA MET A 325 3.05 -19.52 -19.31
C MET A 325 3.01 -19.30 -17.78
N GLY A 326 4.00 -18.63 -17.20
CA GLY A 326 4.12 -18.38 -15.77
C GLY A 326 5.56 -18.57 -15.29
N ARG A 327 5.82 -18.41 -13.98
CA ARG A 327 7.15 -18.71 -13.39
C ARG A 327 7.17 -20.13 -12.85
N GLN A 328 8.31 -20.82 -12.83
CA GLN A 328 8.44 -22.14 -12.20
C GLN A 328 7.93 -22.19 -10.76
N SER A 329 8.05 -21.08 -10.02
CA SER A 329 7.60 -20.96 -8.64
C SER A 329 6.10 -20.66 -8.48
N SER A 330 5.40 -20.27 -9.54
CA SER A 330 3.99 -19.80 -9.45
C SER A 330 3.07 -20.25 -10.59
N ALA A 331 3.61 -20.90 -11.63
CA ALA A 331 2.84 -21.47 -12.72
C ALA A 331 1.99 -22.62 -12.21
N ILE A 332 0.78 -22.72 -12.73
CA ILE A 332 -0.18 -23.73 -12.30
C ILE A 332 0.14 -25.02 -13.04
N ARG A 333 0.34 -26.12 -12.31
CA ARG A 333 0.49 -27.45 -12.88
C ARG A 333 -0.78 -28.29 -12.65
N ARG A 334 -1.44 -28.71 -13.73
CA ARG A 334 -2.61 -29.61 -13.72
C ARG A 334 -2.32 -30.86 -14.55
N GLY A 335 -1.98 -31.94 -13.87
CA GLY A 335 -1.41 -33.14 -14.48
C GLY A 335 -0.09 -32.83 -15.22
N GLU A 336 -0.09 -33.11 -16.52
CA GLU A 336 1.04 -32.84 -17.42
C GLU A 336 0.99 -31.45 -18.06
N ARG A 337 -0.03 -30.64 -17.76
CA ARG A 337 -0.24 -29.34 -18.39
C ARG A 337 0.20 -28.18 -17.51
N TRP A 338 0.87 -27.21 -18.14
CA TRP A 338 1.13 -25.89 -17.59
C TRP A 338 -0.01 -24.94 -17.95
N ILE A 339 -0.50 -24.19 -16.96
CA ILE A 339 -1.61 -23.24 -17.12
C ILE A 339 -1.15 -21.87 -16.66
N SER A 340 -1.44 -20.85 -17.50
CA SER A 340 -1.11 -19.47 -17.20
C SER A 340 -2.13 -18.84 -16.25
N PRO A 341 -1.73 -18.40 -15.04
CA PRO A 341 -2.61 -17.63 -14.18
C PRO A 341 -3.00 -16.28 -14.81
N PHE A 342 -2.14 -15.72 -15.67
CA PHE A 342 -2.40 -14.44 -16.34
C PHE A 342 -3.56 -14.55 -17.34
N GLU A 343 -3.64 -15.65 -18.09
CA GLU A 343 -4.75 -15.91 -19.00
C GLU A 343 -6.09 -15.97 -18.25
N ILE A 344 -6.11 -16.69 -17.13
CA ILE A 344 -7.31 -16.83 -16.29
C ILE A 344 -7.71 -15.47 -15.72
N ALA A 345 -6.74 -14.72 -15.17
CA ALA A 345 -6.99 -13.39 -14.61
C ALA A 345 -7.54 -12.42 -15.66
N SER A 346 -6.99 -12.44 -16.88
CA SER A 346 -7.44 -11.64 -18.02
C SER A 346 -8.90 -11.94 -18.40
N VAL A 347 -9.26 -13.23 -18.46
CA VAL A 347 -10.67 -13.62 -18.72
C VAL A 347 -11.58 -13.07 -17.63
N ILE A 348 -11.25 -13.28 -16.36
CA ILE A 348 -12.05 -12.81 -15.22
C ILE A 348 -12.19 -11.28 -15.22
N ALA A 349 -11.11 -10.56 -15.48
CA ALA A 349 -11.09 -9.10 -15.56
C ALA A 349 -12.00 -8.55 -16.68
N GLY A 350 -12.31 -9.35 -17.70
CA GLY A 350 -13.27 -8.98 -18.74
C GLY A 350 -14.75 -8.99 -18.31
N HIS A 351 -15.07 -9.50 -17.11
CA HIS A 351 -16.43 -9.51 -16.60
C HIS A 351 -16.86 -8.11 -16.12
N THR A 352 -18.04 -7.63 -16.51
CA THR A 352 -18.48 -6.23 -16.28
C THR A 352 -18.57 -5.81 -14.82
N SER A 353 -18.72 -6.77 -13.90
CA SER A 353 -18.81 -6.50 -12.45
C SER A 353 -17.46 -6.64 -11.72
N VAL A 354 -16.39 -6.99 -12.43
CA VAL A 354 -15.05 -7.15 -11.85
C VAL A 354 -14.26 -5.86 -12.03
N ILE A 355 -13.76 -5.29 -10.94
CA ILE A 355 -12.91 -4.09 -10.92
C ILE A 355 -11.43 -4.50 -11.06
N ASP A 356 -11.01 -5.53 -10.34
CA ASP A 356 -9.63 -6.03 -10.36
C ASP A 356 -9.62 -7.54 -10.04
N CYS A 357 -8.60 -8.26 -10.51
CA CYS A 357 -8.47 -9.70 -10.28
C CYS A 357 -7.00 -10.14 -10.24
N THR A 358 -6.71 -11.12 -9.37
CA THR A 358 -5.46 -11.88 -9.40
C THR A 358 -5.73 -13.37 -9.22
N VAL A 359 -4.92 -14.20 -9.88
CA VAL A 359 -5.06 -15.67 -9.87
C VAL A 359 -3.79 -16.29 -9.34
N ARG A 360 -3.94 -17.30 -8.47
CA ARG A 360 -2.82 -17.94 -7.77
C ARG A 360 -2.92 -19.46 -7.85
N ALA A 361 -1.76 -20.09 -8.01
CA ALA A 361 -1.60 -21.52 -7.80
C ALA A 361 -1.53 -21.79 -6.28
N VAL A 362 -2.30 -22.76 -5.82
CA VAL A 362 -2.21 -23.32 -4.46
C VAL A 362 -1.74 -24.76 -4.62
N VAL A 363 -0.47 -25.00 -4.27
CA VAL A 363 0.18 -26.30 -4.46
C VAL A 363 -0.59 -27.39 -3.70
N SER A 364 -1.04 -28.41 -4.42
CA SER A 364 -1.76 -29.54 -3.83
C SER A 364 -0.80 -30.50 -3.11
N ARG A 365 -1.32 -31.23 -2.11
CA ARG A 365 -0.57 -32.33 -1.47
C ARG A 365 -0.26 -33.47 -2.45
N GLN A 366 -1.02 -33.60 -3.54
CA GLN A 366 -0.71 -34.50 -4.64
C GLN A 366 0.11 -33.75 -5.70
N MET A 367 1.35 -34.20 -5.94
CA MET A 367 2.25 -33.56 -6.89
C MET A 367 1.61 -33.41 -8.28
N GLY A 368 1.63 -32.18 -8.80
CA GLY A 368 1.24 -31.88 -10.18
C GLY A 368 -0.24 -31.64 -10.43
N ASN A 369 -1.09 -31.49 -9.40
CA ASN A 369 -2.48 -31.08 -9.58
C ASN A 369 -2.83 -29.90 -8.65
N ASP A 370 -2.23 -28.75 -8.93
CA ASP A 370 -2.38 -27.52 -8.15
C ASP A 370 -3.82 -27.00 -8.21
N HIS A 371 -4.28 -26.40 -7.11
CA HIS A 371 -5.54 -25.69 -7.07
C HIS A 371 -5.40 -24.27 -7.64
N ILE A 372 -6.47 -23.76 -8.26
CA ILE A 372 -6.52 -22.43 -8.87
C ILE A 372 -7.46 -21.56 -8.06
N PHE A 373 -6.92 -20.56 -7.36
CA PHE A 373 -7.71 -19.62 -6.57
C PHE A 373 -7.70 -18.24 -7.25
N ALA A 374 -8.88 -17.66 -7.43
CA ALA A 374 -9.06 -16.32 -7.99
C ALA A 374 -9.54 -15.36 -6.91
N PHE A 375 -8.80 -14.27 -6.70
CA PHE A 375 -9.16 -13.17 -5.79
C PHE A 375 -9.70 -12.02 -6.62
N VAL A 376 -10.93 -11.60 -6.34
CA VAL A 376 -11.73 -10.75 -7.21
C VAL A 376 -12.21 -9.52 -6.44
N VAL A 377 -11.85 -8.32 -6.93
CA VAL A 377 -12.46 -7.07 -6.50
C VAL A 377 -13.73 -6.87 -7.31
N TRP A 378 -14.87 -6.90 -6.64
CA TRP A 378 -16.19 -6.80 -7.25
C TRP A 378 -16.80 -5.42 -7.05
N ASP A 379 -17.51 -4.92 -8.06
CA ASP A 379 -18.26 -3.67 -8.01
C ASP A 379 -19.22 -3.67 -6.80
N LEU A 380 -18.99 -2.73 -5.87
CA LEU A 380 -19.75 -2.62 -4.62
C LEU A 380 -21.23 -2.29 -4.87
N HIS A 381 -21.57 -1.73 -6.03
CA HIS A 381 -22.95 -1.42 -6.40
C HIS A 381 -23.70 -2.62 -7.00
N ARG A 382 -23.07 -3.79 -7.10
CA ARG A 382 -23.66 -5.01 -7.65
C ARG A 382 -23.61 -6.16 -6.64
N PRO A 383 -24.64 -7.02 -6.59
CA PRO A 383 -24.60 -8.22 -5.76
C PRO A 383 -23.47 -9.15 -6.22
N TRP A 384 -22.77 -9.77 -5.27
CA TRP A 384 -21.78 -10.80 -5.57
C TRP A 384 -22.47 -12.07 -6.06
N ASP A 385 -22.02 -12.60 -7.19
CA ASP A 385 -22.55 -13.83 -7.77
C ASP A 385 -21.40 -14.71 -8.30
N GLU A 386 -20.92 -15.62 -7.44
CA GLU A 386 -19.89 -16.58 -7.83
C GLU A 386 -20.37 -17.55 -8.92
N VAL A 387 -21.67 -17.91 -8.92
CA VAL A 387 -22.22 -18.87 -9.87
C VAL A 387 -22.19 -18.28 -11.28
N GLN A 388 -22.62 -17.03 -11.43
CA GLN A 388 -22.52 -16.28 -12.66
C GLN A 388 -21.06 -16.15 -13.12
N LEU A 389 -20.15 -15.76 -12.23
CA LEU A 389 -18.75 -15.59 -12.57
C LEU A 389 -18.10 -16.90 -13.03
N ARG A 390 -18.44 -18.01 -12.38
CA ARG A 390 -17.99 -19.35 -12.75
C ARG A 390 -18.51 -19.76 -14.12
N ALA A 391 -19.81 -19.54 -14.39
CA ALA A 391 -20.40 -19.82 -15.70
C ALA A 391 -19.72 -19.00 -16.81
N TYR A 392 -19.50 -17.69 -16.56
CA TYR A 392 -18.78 -16.81 -17.47
C TYR A 392 -17.35 -17.32 -17.79
N CYS A 393 -16.65 -17.86 -16.78
CA CYS A 393 -15.34 -18.48 -16.96
C CYS A 393 -15.44 -19.78 -17.77
N GLN A 394 -16.42 -20.65 -17.50
CA GLN A 394 -16.60 -21.93 -18.20
C GLN A 394 -16.88 -21.77 -19.70
N GLU A 395 -17.52 -20.68 -20.10
CA GLU A 395 -17.76 -20.35 -21.51
C GLU A 395 -16.47 -19.95 -22.26
N ARG A 396 -15.45 -19.46 -21.55
CA ARG A 396 -14.26 -18.82 -22.14
C ARG A 396 -12.95 -19.55 -21.86
N LEU A 397 -12.91 -20.37 -20.82
CA LEU A 397 -11.75 -21.14 -20.39
C LEU A 397 -12.04 -22.63 -20.51
N GLY A 398 -11.03 -23.41 -20.93
CA GLY A 398 -11.12 -24.86 -20.88
C GLY A 398 -11.31 -25.36 -19.44
N ALA A 399 -12.02 -26.48 -19.25
CA ALA A 399 -12.45 -26.97 -17.93
C ALA A 399 -11.32 -27.03 -16.87
N GLY A 400 -10.09 -27.38 -17.26
CA GLY A 400 -8.93 -27.43 -16.35
C GLY A 400 -8.34 -26.07 -15.94
N LYS A 401 -8.77 -24.97 -16.56
CA LYS A 401 -8.32 -23.59 -16.29
C LYS A 401 -9.33 -22.78 -15.45
N VAL A 402 -10.54 -23.29 -15.24
CA VAL A 402 -11.55 -22.61 -14.42
C VAL A 402 -11.10 -22.63 -12.95
N PRO A 403 -11.11 -21.50 -12.23
CA PRO A 403 -10.75 -21.48 -10.81
C PRO A 403 -11.56 -22.48 -9.98
N ASP A 404 -10.91 -23.19 -9.07
CA ASP A 404 -11.60 -24.05 -8.09
C ASP A 404 -12.41 -23.19 -7.13
N ARG A 405 -11.83 -22.06 -6.72
CA ARG A 405 -12.39 -21.13 -5.74
C ARG A 405 -12.29 -19.69 -6.23
N PHE A 406 -13.38 -18.95 -6.05
CA PHE A 406 -13.40 -17.50 -6.16
C PHE A 406 -13.50 -16.91 -4.75
N GLU A 407 -12.72 -15.86 -4.50
CA GLU A 407 -12.73 -15.15 -3.23
C GLU A 407 -12.91 -13.66 -3.50
N ARG A 408 -14.00 -13.09 -2.98
CA ARG A 408 -14.26 -11.65 -3.09
C ARG A 408 -13.36 -10.90 -2.11
N VAL A 409 -12.57 -9.95 -2.60
CA VAL A 409 -11.68 -9.11 -1.78
C VAL A 409 -12.00 -7.63 -2.00
N VAL A 410 -11.68 -6.79 -1.02
CA VAL A 410 -11.93 -5.34 -1.08
C VAL A 410 -10.93 -4.63 -2.00
N SER A 411 -9.67 -5.07 -1.97
CA SER A 411 -8.61 -4.59 -2.85
C SER A 411 -7.53 -5.65 -3.01
N ILE A 412 -6.71 -5.54 -4.06
CA ILE A 412 -5.52 -6.37 -4.24
C ILE A 412 -4.30 -5.50 -3.91
N PRO A 413 -3.56 -5.79 -2.83
CA PRO A 413 -2.36 -5.06 -2.49
C PRO A 413 -1.31 -5.19 -3.59
N ARG A 414 -0.74 -4.07 -4.03
CA ARG A 414 0.26 -4.01 -5.11
C ARG A 414 1.53 -3.31 -4.63
N ALA A 415 2.68 -3.71 -5.17
CA ALA A 415 3.93 -2.96 -5.03
C ALA A 415 3.85 -1.65 -5.83
N SER A 416 4.80 -0.73 -5.62
CA SER A 416 4.94 0.51 -6.40
C SER A 416 5.01 0.27 -7.92
N THR A 417 5.45 -0.92 -8.34
CA THR A 417 5.48 -1.38 -9.74
C THR A 417 4.13 -1.86 -10.29
N GLY A 418 3.05 -1.82 -9.49
CA GLY A 418 1.72 -2.32 -9.85
C GLY A 418 1.55 -3.84 -9.75
N LYS A 419 2.59 -4.60 -9.38
CA LYS A 419 2.52 -6.06 -9.23
C LYS A 419 1.78 -6.46 -7.95
N PRO A 420 0.84 -7.44 -7.99
CA PRO A 420 0.21 -7.97 -6.77
C PRO A 420 1.25 -8.50 -5.79
N LEU A 421 1.12 -8.16 -4.51
CA LEU A 421 2.02 -8.64 -3.47
C LEU A 421 1.83 -10.14 -3.24
N LEU A 422 2.94 -10.84 -3.00
CA LEU A 422 2.92 -12.25 -2.65
C LEU A 422 2.37 -12.46 -1.23
N SER A 423 1.88 -13.68 -0.96
CA SER A 423 1.45 -14.06 0.38
C SER A 423 2.68 -14.10 1.25
N ARG A 424 2.59 -13.48 2.42
CA ARG A 424 3.67 -13.52 3.40
C ARG A 424 3.73 -14.93 4.00
N TYR A 425 4.95 -15.42 4.19
CA TYR A 425 5.19 -16.65 4.93
C TYR A 425 5.38 -16.27 6.40
N TYR A 426 4.53 -16.81 7.27
CA TYR A 426 4.66 -16.65 8.70
C TYR A 426 5.23 -17.92 9.31
N ARG A 427 6.12 -17.75 10.29
CA ARG A 427 6.57 -18.85 11.16
C ARG A 427 6.09 -18.56 12.57
N PRO A 428 5.77 -19.61 13.36
CA PRO A 428 5.52 -19.43 14.78
C PRO A 428 6.71 -18.71 15.44
N ALA A 429 6.40 -17.80 16.37
CA ALA A 429 7.42 -17.18 17.21
C ALA A 429 8.07 -18.22 18.14
N SER A 430 9.13 -17.84 18.86
CA SER A 430 9.76 -18.72 19.84
C SER A 430 8.76 -19.14 20.91
N SER A 431 8.96 -20.33 21.50
CA SER A 431 8.09 -20.84 22.58
C SER A 431 7.97 -19.86 23.75
N GLU A 432 9.03 -19.11 24.05
CA GLU A 432 9.01 -18.07 25.09
C GLU A 432 8.03 -16.94 24.78
N VAL A 433 8.06 -16.43 23.54
CA VAL A 433 7.13 -15.39 23.08
C VAL A 433 5.69 -15.90 23.08
N LEU A 434 5.47 -17.13 22.60
CA LEU A 434 4.13 -17.74 22.56
C LEU A 434 3.58 -18.00 23.97
N VAL A 435 4.43 -18.41 24.91
CA VAL A 435 4.06 -18.60 26.32
C VAL A 435 3.74 -17.26 26.99
N SER A 436 4.55 -16.23 26.76
CA SER A 436 4.30 -14.88 27.28
C SER A 436 2.94 -14.34 26.80
N ALA A 437 2.64 -14.49 25.51
CA ALA A 437 1.34 -14.10 24.94
C ALA A 437 0.17 -14.88 25.55
N ALA A 438 0.32 -16.21 25.72
CA ALA A 438 -0.71 -17.03 26.37
C ALA A 438 -0.90 -16.68 27.86
N GLN A 439 0.17 -16.30 28.56
CA GLN A 439 0.09 -15.84 29.94
C GLN A 439 -0.62 -14.50 30.05
N ALA A 440 -0.36 -13.55 29.14
CA ALA A 440 -1.08 -12.27 29.09
C ALA A 440 -2.60 -12.48 28.96
N TYR A 441 -3.04 -13.37 28.07
CA TYR A 441 -4.46 -13.73 27.95
C TYR A 441 -5.05 -14.30 29.26
N LYS A 442 -4.32 -15.22 29.91
CA LYS A 442 -4.73 -15.79 31.20
C LYS A 442 -4.79 -14.75 32.33
N ARG A 443 -3.89 -13.77 32.32
CA ARG A 443 -3.91 -12.63 33.27
C ARG A 443 -5.18 -11.81 33.12
N SER A 444 -5.58 -11.50 31.89
CA SER A 444 -6.84 -10.78 31.64
C SER A 444 -8.06 -11.56 32.15
N LEU A 445 -8.12 -12.87 31.91
CA LEU A 445 -9.21 -13.70 32.45
C LEU A 445 -9.27 -13.71 33.98
N LEU A 446 -8.10 -13.77 34.64
CA LEU A 446 -8.01 -13.71 36.09
C LEU A 446 -8.48 -12.35 36.65
N LEU A 447 -8.05 -11.25 36.04
CA LEU A 447 -8.49 -9.90 36.40
C LEU A 447 -10.01 -9.76 36.29
N LEU A 448 -10.60 -10.20 35.18
CA LEU A 448 -12.05 -10.13 34.95
C LEU A 448 -12.83 -11.03 35.91
N GLY A 449 -12.31 -12.21 36.24
CA GLY A 449 -12.92 -13.10 37.24
C GLY A 449 -12.93 -12.48 38.65
N LEU A 450 -11.84 -11.81 39.04
CA LEU A 450 -11.76 -11.09 40.32
C LEU A 450 -12.65 -9.84 40.35
N TRP A 451 -12.78 -9.13 39.23
CA TRP A 451 -13.68 -7.99 39.08
C TRP A 451 -15.15 -8.38 39.26
N GLN A 452 -15.64 -9.34 38.48
CA GLN A 452 -17.06 -9.71 38.43
C GLN A 452 -17.55 -10.40 39.70
N SER A 453 -16.67 -11.12 40.39
CA SER A 453 -16.99 -11.72 41.68
C SER A 453 -17.10 -10.69 42.82
N GLY A 454 -16.80 -9.42 42.54
CA GLY A 454 -16.75 -8.34 43.54
C GLY A 454 -15.51 -8.39 44.42
N ALA A 455 -14.66 -9.41 44.25
CA ALA A 455 -13.48 -9.63 45.09
C ALA A 455 -12.47 -8.49 44.97
N LEU A 456 -12.22 -8.00 43.75
CA LEU A 456 -11.27 -6.91 43.50
C LEU A 456 -11.71 -5.61 44.18
N ARG A 457 -13.01 -5.28 44.12
CA ARG A 457 -13.59 -4.07 44.74
C ARG A 457 -13.53 -4.14 46.26
N LEU A 458 -13.88 -5.29 46.84
CA LEU A 458 -13.81 -5.50 48.29
C LEU A 458 -12.37 -5.52 48.81
N SER A 459 -11.43 -6.05 48.02
CA SER A 459 -9.99 -5.98 48.32
C SER A 459 -9.50 -4.53 48.38
N ALA A 460 -9.91 -3.67 47.44
CA ALA A 460 -9.53 -2.26 47.41
C ALA A 460 -10.09 -1.42 48.58
N GLN A 461 -11.10 -1.95 49.29
CA GLN A 461 -11.62 -1.38 50.54
C GLN A 461 -10.85 -1.86 51.78
N GLY A 462 -9.80 -2.69 51.60
CA GLY A 462 -8.94 -3.18 52.67
C GLY A 462 -9.43 -4.46 53.36
N LEU A 463 -10.40 -5.19 52.79
CA LEU A 463 -10.89 -6.44 53.38
C LEU A 463 -9.91 -7.60 53.17
N SER A 464 -9.84 -8.49 54.16
CA SER A 464 -9.07 -9.74 54.02
C SER A 464 -9.77 -10.76 53.13
N VAL A 465 -9.02 -11.73 52.60
CA VAL A 465 -9.58 -12.83 51.77
C VAL A 465 -10.73 -13.55 52.48
N ASP A 466 -10.62 -13.83 53.78
CA ASP A 466 -11.69 -14.48 54.54
C ASP A 466 -12.95 -13.62 54.65
N GLN A 467 -12.79 -12.31 54.81
CA GLN A 467 -13.90 -11.36 54.86
C GLN A 467 -14.57 -11.20 53.48
N ILE A 468 -13.78 -11.19 52.41
CA ILE A 468 -14.28 -11.14 51.04
C ILE A 468 -15.04 -12.44 50.72
N ALA A 469 -14.46 -13.61 51.03
CA ALA A 469 -15.09 -14.91 50.84
C ALA A 469 -16.43 -15.01 51.59
N GLN A 470 -16.48 -14.55 52.84
CA GLN A 470 -17.72 -14.52 53.63
C GLN A 470 -18.80 -13.63 53.00
N ARG A 471 -18.43 -12.46 52.44
CA ARG A 471 -19.38 -11.52 51.83
C ARG A 471 -19.86 -11.93 50.44
N THR A 472 -19.00 -12.58 49.67
CA THR A 472 -19.26 -12.98 48.28
C THR A 472 -19.80 -14.41 48.15
N GLY A 473 -19.63 -15.24 49.18
CA GLY A 473 -19.93 -16.67 49.14
C GLY A 473 -18.88 -17.51 48.40
N LEU A 474 -17.76 -16.92 48.01
CA LEU A 474 -16.64 -17.62 47.35
C LEU A 474 -15.88 -18.51 48.34
N HIS A 475 -15.24 -19.55 47.83
CA HIS A 475 -14.41 -20.43 48.64
C HIS A 475 -13.09 -19.74 49.02
N ALA A 476 -12.85 -19.54 50.33
CA ALA A 476 -11.73 -18.76 50.84
C ALA A 476 -10.36 -19.24 50.34
N SER A 477 -10.11 -20.55 50.29
CA SER A 477 -8.80 -21.06 49.82
C SER A 477 -8.61 -20.90 48.30
N THR A 478 -9.70 -20.94 47.53
CA THR A 478 -9.65 -20.74 46.07
C THR A 478 -9.44 -19.26 45.75
N LEU A 479 -10.10 -18.38 46.51
CA LEU A 479 -9.93 -16.93 46.40
C LEU A 479 -8.52 -16.50 46.81
N ALA A 480 -7.96 -17.09 47.88
CA ALA A 480 -6.57 -16.85 48.30
C ALA A 480 -5.59 -17.21 47.17
N ALA A 481 -5.72 -18.40 46.59
CA ALA A 481 -4.88 -18.83 45.47
C ALA A 481 -5.04 -17.91 44.24
N ALA A 482 -6.25 -17.45 43.95
CA ALA A 482 -6.50 -16.52 42.84
C ALA A 482 -5.79 -15.17 43.06
N PHE A 483 -5.83 -14.60 44.27
CA PHE A 483 -5.10 -13.37 44.61
C PHE A 483 -3.58 -13.56 44.62
N GLU A 484 -3.07 -14.72 45.05
CA GLU A 484 -1.64 -15.04 44.97
C GLU A 484 -1.16 -15.08 43.51
N ILE A 485 -1.92 -15.74 42.63
CA ILE A 485 -1.62 -15.79 41.20
C ILE A 485 -1.72 -14.39 40.58
N ALA A 486 -2.73 -13.61 40.97
CA ALA A 486 -2.90 -12.23 40.48
C ALA A 486 -1.73 -11.35 40.92
N ALA A 487 -1.24 -11.51 42.15
CA ALA A 487 -0.07 -10.79 42.67
C ALA A 487 1.21 -11.17 41.93
N ALA A 488 1.43 -12.47 41.70
CA ALA A 488 2.56 -12.97 40.92
C ALA A 488 2.54 -12.48 39.45
N CYS A 489 1.35 -12.18 38.94
CA CYS A 489 1.15 -11.61 37.61
C CYS A 489 1.24 -10.08 37.55
N GLY A 490 1.42 -9.41 38.70
CA GLY A 490 1.44 -7.95 38.81
C GLY A 490 0.08 -7.28 38.66
N LEU A 491 -1.02 -8.02 38.81
CA LEU A 491 -2.40 -7.48 38.72
C LEU A 491 -2.87 -6.85 40.03
N VAL A 492 -2.28 -7.27 41.15
CA VAL A 492 -2.54 -6.77 42.51
C VAL A 492 -1.22 -6.77 43.30
N SER A 493 -1.13 -6.02 44.39
CA SER A 493 0.04 -6.00 45.28
C SER A 493 -0.30 -6.50 46.69
N GLN A 494 0.71 -6.94 47.45
CA GLN A 494 0.57 -7.39 48.84
C GLN A 494 0.82 -6.25 49.87
N THR A 495 0.62 -4.99 49.49
CA THR A 495 0.89 -3.84 50.36
C THR A 495 -0.25 -3.59 51.35
N ARG A 496 0.09 -3.27 52.61
CA ARG A 496 -0.86 -2.89 53.67
C ARG A 496 -1.20 -1.40 53.69
N GLU A 497 -0.54 -0.59 52.85
CA GLU A 497 -0.79 0.85 52.78
C GLU A 497 -2.15 1.10 52.09
N MET A 498 -3.07 1.72 52.82
CA MET A 498 -4.34 2.18 52.26
C MET A 498 -4.11 3.46 51.46
N VAL A 499 -4.03 3.33 50.14
CA VAL A 499 -4.29 4.44 49.21
C VAL A 499 -5.77 4.36 48.82
N ASN A 500 -6.43 5.49 48.55
CA ASN A 500 -7.86 5.51 48.18
C ASN A 500 -8.08 4.98 46.75
N GLU A 501 -7.74 3.71 46.51
CA GLU A 501 -7.76 3.03 45.20
C GLU A 501 -9.17 2.62 44.77
N THR A 502 -10.15 2.67 45.67
CA THR A 502 -11.56 2.36 45.35
C THR A 502 -12.10 3.29 44.27
N GLN A 503 -11.79 4.59 44.33
CA GLN A 503 -12.21 5.55 43.31
C GLN A 503 -11.59 5.24 41.94
N GLN A 504 -10.30 4.87 41.91
CA GLN A 504 -9.59 4.53 40.68
C GLN A 504 -10.16 3.25 40.01
N LEU A 505 -10.58 2.27 40.81
CA LEU A 505 -11.24 1.06 40.31
C LEU A 505 -12.67 1.32 39.82
N GLU A 506 -13.42 2.23 40.45
CA GLU A 506 -14.73 2.64 39.96
C GLU A 506 -14.63 3.42 38.64
N ASP A 507 -13.60 4.25 38.47
CA ASP A 507 -13.32 4.96 37.22
C ASP A 507 -12.96 3.98 36.05
N LEU A 508 -12.49 2.77 36.37
CA LEU A 508 -12.15 1.71 35.40
C LEU A 508 -13.31 0.74 35.12
N ALA A 509 -14.39 0.79 35.91
CA ALA A 509 -15.49 -0.16 35.86
C ALA A 509 -16.13 -0.31 34.47
N PRO A 510 -16.51 0.79 33.77
CA PRO A 510 -17.15 0.68 32.46
C PRO A 510 -16.23 0.04 31.41
N MET A 511 -14.92 0.29 31.52
CA MET A 511 -13.92 -0.28 30.62
C MET A 511 -13.74 -1.78 30.87
N LEU A 512 -13.64 -2.21 32.13
CA LEU A 512 -13.57 -3.62 32.50
C LEU A 512 -14.82 -4.42 32.11
N ASP A 513 -16.00 -3.78 32.16
CA ASP A 513 -17.26 -4.39 31.73
C ASP A 513 -17.32 -4.56 30.20
N LEU A 514 -16.93 -3.53 29.44
CA LEU A 514 -16.82 -3.60 27.97
C LEU A 514 -15.81 -4.68 27.54
N GLU A 515 -14.66 -4.72 28.19
CA GLU A 515 -13.62 -5.73 28.05
C GLU A 515 -14.15 -7.16 28.29
N ALA A 516 -14.90 -7.35 29.37
CA ALA A 516 -15.51 -8.63 29.70
C ALA A 516 -16.52 -9.09 28.65
N LEU A 517 -17.33 -8.18 28.12
CA LEU A 517 -18.28 -8.46 27.04
C LEU A 517 -17.55 -8.83 25.74
N ASN A 518 -16.49 -8.11 25.40
CA ASN A 518 -15.69 -8.40 24.20
C ASN A 518 -15.00 -9.76 24.28
N VAL A 519 -14.41 -10.13 25.41
CA VAL A 519 -13.78 -11.45 25.60
C VAL A 519 -14.78 -12.61 25.45
N ARG A 520 -16.05 -12.40 25.83
CA ARG A 520 -17.10 -13.43 25.74
C ARG A 520 -17.79 -13.50 24.38
N GLY A 521 -17.98 -12.35 23.73
CA GLY A 521 -18.78 -12.24 22.51
C GLY A 521 -17.94 -12.16 21.23
N CYS A 522 -16.95 -11.26 21.20
CA CYS A 522 -16.24 -10.86 19.98
C CYS A 522 -14.85 -11.51 19.86
N ASN A 523 -14.13 -11.65 20.97
CA ASN A 523 -12.73 -12.07 21.02
C ASN A 523 -12.60 -13.56 21.38
N HIS A 524 -13.70 -14.29 21.27
CA HIS A 524 -13.73 -15.71 21.56
C HIS A 524 -12.91 -16.49 20.51
N PRO A 525 -12.13 -17.52 20.88
CA PRO A 525 -11.36 -18.32 19.93
C PRO A 525 -12.16 -18.81 18.73
N ASP A 526 -13.42 -19.21 18.95
CA ASP A 526 -14.31 -19.69 17.88
C ASP A 526 -14.68 -18.60 16.86
N ARG A 527 -14.84 -17.34 17.30
CA ARG A 527 -15.12 -16.21 16.41
C ARG A 527 -13.89 -15.83 15.59
N LEU A 528 -12.71 -15.87 16.21
CA LEU A 528 -11.46 -15.68 15.48
C LEU A 528 -11.26 -16.77 14.43
N VAL A 529 -11.57 -18.03 14.77
CA VAL A 529 -11.53 -19.15 13.81
C VAL A 529 -12.54 -18.94 12.67
N GLU A 530 -13.76 -18.49 12.97
CA GLU A 530 -14.77 -18.16 11.96
C GLU A 530 -14.25 -17.12 10.97
N VAL A 531 -13.62 -16.06 11.45
CA VAL A 531 -13.09 -14.97 10.61
C VAL A 531 -11.89 -15.43 9.79
N LEU A 532 -10.98 -16.18 10.41
CA LEU A 532 -9.86 -16.81 9.70
C LEU A 532 -10.35 -17.79 8.63
N SER A 533 -11.55 -18.36 8.79
CA SER A 533 -12.16 -19.29 7.83
C SER A 533 -12.94 -18.60 6.71
N GLN A 534 -13.66 -17.52 7.03
CA GLN A 534 -14.53 -16.81 6.09
C GLN A 534 -13.85 -15.65 5.38
N GLY A 535 -12.70 -15.18 5.87
CA GLY A 535 -11.94 -14.06 5.28
C GLY A 535 -12.61 -12.69 5.47
N THR A 536 -13.79 -12.65 6.08
CA THR A 536 -14.57 -11.45 6.34
C THR A 536 -14.88 -11.36 7.83
N TRP A 537 -14.59 -10.21 8.45
CA TRP A 537 -15.10 -9.87 9.76
C TRP A 537 -16.44 -9.14 9.60
N GLN A 538 -17.50 -9.70 10.18
CA GLN A 538 -18.77 -9.00 10.39
C GLN A 538 -19.02 -9.00 11.89
N ARG A 539 -19.32 -7.83 12.45
CA ARG A 539 -19.51 -7.64 13.88
C ARG A 539 -20.75 -8.44 14.33
N PRO A 540 -20.74 -9.09 15.51
CA PRO A 540 -21.89 -9.87 15.96
C PRO A 540 -23.23 -9.10 15.91
N PHE A 541 -23.21 -7.82 16.27
CA PHE A 541 -24.37 -6.93 16.22
C PHE A 541 -24.77 -6.47 14.80
N GLU A 542 -23.91 -6.64 13.79
CA GLU A 542 -24.27 -6.41 12.37
C GLU A 542 -25.03 -7.60 11.77
N ARG A 543 -24.92 -8.78 12.38
CA ARG A 543 -25.62 -9.99 11.94
C ARG A 543 -26.97 -10.17 12.64
N ASP A 544 -27.06 -9.77 13.90
CA ASP A 544 -28.26 -9.92 14.72
C ASP A 544 -28.24 -8.93 15.89
N ALA A 545 -28.99 -7.83 15.79
CA ALA A 545 -29.01 -6.77 16.80
C ALA A 545 -29.59 -7.25 18.16
N GLU A 546 -30.36 -8.34 18.16
CA GLU A 546 -31.02 -8.91 19.35
C GLU A 546 -30.09 -9.78 20.21
N GLN A 547 -28.85 -10.08 19.76
CA GLN A 547 -27.97 -11.01 20.49
C GLN A 547 -27.18 -10.38 21.66
N LEU A 548 -27.21 -9.05 21.86
CA LEU A 548 -26.41 -8.36 22.87
C LEU A 548 -27.12 -7.09 23.39
N ASP A 549 -28.24 -7.26 24.09
CA ASP A 549 -29.10 -6.17 24.60
C ASP A 549 -28.36 -5.10 25.42
N GLU A 550 -27.27 -5.46 26.13
CA GLU A 550 -26.54 -4.53 27.02
C GLU A 550 -25.33 -3.84 26.36
N LEU A 551 -24.89 -4.27 25.18
CA LEU A 551 -23.67 -3.77 24.55
C LEU A 551 -23.75 -2.28 24.16
N PRO A 552 -24.84 -1.79 23.53
CA PRO A 552 -24.97 -0.37 23.21
C PRO A 552 -24.82 0.51 24.45
N ASP A 553 -25.49 0.17 25.55
CA ASP A 553 -25.49 0.98 26.78
C ASP A 553 -24.12 1.03 27.45
N VAL A 554 -23.42 -0.11 27.56
CA VAL A 554 -22.06 -0.17 28.13
C VAL A 554 -21.07 0.58 27.23
N TYR A 555 -21.16 0.36 25.91
CA TYR A 555 -20.34 1.06 24.94
C TYR A 555 -20.52 2.58 25.05
N GLN A 556 -21.77 3.07 25.02
CA GLN A 556 -22.10 4.49 25.17
C GLN A 556 -21.55 5.08 26.47
N ARG A 557 -21.64 4.38 27.61
CA ARG A 557 -21.05 4.86 28.88
C ARG A 557 -19.54 5.03 28.82
N VAL A 558 -18.83 4.15 28.11
CA VAL A 558 -17.37 4.24 27.95
C VAL A 558 -17.02 5.38 27.01
N VAL A 559 -17.67 5.46 25.85
CA VAL A 559 -17.33 6.44 24.80
C VAL A 559 -17.90 7.83 25.06
N ALA A 560 -18.90 8.01 25.94
CA ALA A 560 -19.47 9.30 26.31
C ALA A 560 -19.07 9.77 27.73
N GLY A 561 -18.00 9.21 28.30
CA GLY A 561 -17.57 9.51 29.67
C GLY A 561 -17.06 10.95 29.90
N PRO A 562 -16.77 11.33 31.16
CA PRO A 562 -16.35 12.70 31.52
C PRO A 562 -15.14 13.23 30.74
N GLN A 563 -14.22 12.33 30.36
CA GLN A 563 -13.04 12.67 29.56
C GLN A 563 -13.43 13.09 28.14
N LYS A 564 -14.34 12.37 27.47
CA LYS A 564 -14.88 12.68 26.15
C LYS A 564 -15.55 14.06 26.15
N ARG A 565 -16.34 14.35 27.18
CA ARG A 565 -16.99 15.65 27.36
C ARG A 565 -15.99 16.80 27.52
N LEU A 566 -14.90 16.59 28.27
CA LEU A 566 -13.81 17.56 28.38
C LEU A 566 -13.11 17.80 27.03
N LEU A 567 -12.88 16.75 26.24
CA LEU A 567 -12.30 16.86 24.91
C LEU A 567 -13.19 17.65 23.94
N ALA A 568 -14.48 17.36 23.93
CA ALA A 568 -15.46 18.13 23.18
C ALA A 568 -15.42 19.62 23.57
N GLN A 569 -15.37 19.94 24.88
CA GLN A 569 -15.23 21.32 25.35
C GLN A 569 -13.93 21.99 24.87
N LEU A 570 -12.80 21.27 24.90
CA LEU A 570 -11.51 21.78 24.41
C LEU A 570 -11.52 22.02 22.90
N ALA A 571 -12.09 21.09 22.13
CA ALA A 571 -12.25 21.24 20.70
C ALA A 571 -13.09 22.48 20.37
N TRP A 572 -14.22 22.67 21.05
CA TRP A 572 -15.05 23.87 20.84
C TRP A 572 -14.39 25.18 21.29
N ARG A 573 -13.45 25.15 22.24
CA ARG A 573 -12.62 26.33 22.58
C ARG A 573 -11.63 26.68 21.47
N SER A 574 -11.11 25.68 20.76
CA SER A 574 -10.22 25.88 19.62
C SER A 574 -10.95 26.48 18.41
N VAL A 575 -12.22 26.10 18.23
CA VAL A 575 -13.11 26.58 17.16
C VAL A 575 -13.66 27.99 17.46
N SER A 576 -14.01 28.30 18.71
CA SER A 576 -14.74 29.53 19.10
C SER A 576 -13.97 30.85 18.92
N ARG A 577 -12.71 30.82 18.47
CA ARG A 577 -11.96 32.06 18.18
C ARG A 577 -12.39 32.73 16.87
N THR A 578 -13.24 32.08 16.07
CA THR A 578 -13.58 32.50 14.70
C THR A 578 -15.08 32.40 14.36
N THR A 579 -15.95 32.11 15.32
CA THR A 579 -17.38 31.79 15.06
C THR A 579 -18.31 33.00 15.17
N THR A 580 -19.22 33.14 14.21
CA THR A 580 -20.38 34.06 14.19
C THR A 580 -21.51 33.58 15.10
N ASP A 581 -22.58 34.38 15.26
CA ASP A 581 -23.79 34.02 16.02
C ASP A 581 -24.56 32.82 15.43
N THR A 582 -24.24 32.42 14.19
CA THR A 582 -24.75 31.21 13.52
C THR A 582 -23.59 30.25 13.21
N LEU A 583 -23.77 28.95 13.47
CA LEU A 583 -22.78 27.90 13.22
C LEU A 583 -23.43 26.64 12.61
N ARG A 584 -22.85 26.14 11.52
CA ARG A 584 -23.27 24.92 10.83
C ARG A 584 -22.30 23.78 11.08
N VAL A 585 -22.72 22.80 11.85
CA VAL A 585 -21.90 21.64 12.19
C VAL A 585 -22.42 20.39 11.51
N LEU A 586 -21.53 19.62 10.90
CA LEU A 586 -21.81 18.25 10.49
C LEU A 586 -21.06 17.30 11.41
N ASP A 587 -21.79 16.63 12.31
CA ASP A 587 -21.22 15.66 13.24
C ASP A 587 -21.46 14.24 12.74
N VAL A 588 -20.42 13.63 12.18
CA VAL A 588 -20.42 12.24 11.75
C VAL A 588 -19.92 11.41 12.92
N SER A 589 -20.85 10.81 13.66
CA SER A 589 -20.57 10.17 14.95
C SER A 589 -20.84 8.67 14.93
N ALA A 590 -19.89 7.92 15.48
CA ALA A 590 -20.02 6.51 15.84
C ALA A 590 -20.30 6.36 17.34
N THR A 591 -20.60 7.46 18.02
CA THR A 591 -20.90 7.52 19.45
C THR A 591 -22.18 8.33 19.69
N GLY A 592 -22.41 8.78 20.92
CA GLY A 592 -23.53 9.64 21.30
C GLY A 592 -23.40 11.11 20.86
N ALA A 593 -22.69 11.43 19.77
CA ALA A 593 -22.53 12.81 19.26
C ALA A 593 -22.13 13.82 20.36
N THR A 594 -21.20 13.43 21.22
CA THR A 594 -20.80 14.21 22.42
C THR A 594 -20.37 15.63 22.06
N TYR A 595 -19.76 15.81 20.88
CA TYR A 595 -19.36 17.12 20.37
C TYR A 595 -20.59 18.00 20.11
N THR A 596 -21.59 17.51 19.36
CA THR A 596 -22.84 18.26 19.15
C THR A 596 -23.60 18.51 20.45
N GLN A 597 -23.63 17.56 21.38
CA GLN A 597 -24.28 17.77 22.69
C GLN A 597 -23.64 18.93 23.47
N VAL A 598 -22.30 18.98 23.55
CA VAL A 598 -21.59 20.10 24.21
C VAL A 598 -21.80 21.43 23.49
N LEU A 599 -21.99 21.40 22.17
CA LEU A 599 -22.32 22.60 21.39
C LEU A 599 -23.70 23.14 21.74
N LEU A 600 -24.70 22.27 21.80
CA LEU A 600 -26.09 22.60 22.11
C LEU A 600 -26.26 23.22 23.51
N GLU A 601 -25.36 22.92 24.43
CA GLU A 601 -25.34 23.52 25.78
C GLU A 601 -24.88 24.99 25.80
N ARG A 602 -24.39 25.55 24.68
CA ARG A 602 -23.94 26.94 24.61
C ARG A 602 -25.10 27.90 24.37
N GLU A 603 -25.33 28.80 25.33
CA GLU A 603 -26.33 29.86 25.21
C GLU A 603 -25.97 30.85 24.09
N GLY A 604 -26.96 31.24 23.29
CA GLY A 604 -26.85 32.35 22.31
C GLY A 604 -26.29 31.98 20.94
N LEU A 605 -26.05 30.69 20.65
CA LEU A 605 -25.56 30.22 19.34
C LEU A 605 -26.68 29.59 18.52
N ASP A 606 -26.94 30.10 17.30
CA ASP A 606 -27.87 29.46 16.36
C ASP A 606 -27.17 28.30 15.62
N CYS A 607 -27.56 27.08 15.97
CA CYS A 607 -27.05 25.84 15.38
C CYS A 607 -28.13 25.04 14.63
N THR A 608 -29.27 25.66 14.30
CA THR A 608 -30.45 25.01 13.68
C THR A 608 -30.17 24.34 12.33
N ALA A 609 -29.13 24.77 11.62
CA ALA A 609 -28.69 24.20 10.35
C ALA A 609 -27.64 23.06 10.49
N SER A 610 -27.29 22.69 11.73
CA SER A 610 -26.38 21.57 12.01
C SER A 610 -27.06 20.22 11.77
N ARG A 611 -26.26 19.17 11.56
CA ARG A 611 -26.73 17.83 11.26
C ARG A 611 -25.87 16.80 11.99
N VAL A 612 -26.49 15.73 12.44
CA VAL A 612 -25.78 14.55 12.97
C VAL A 612 -26.00 13.36 12.03
N VAL A 613 -24.91 12.69 11.68
CA VAL A 613 -24.93 11.45 10.90
C VAL A 613 -24.41 10.34 11.79
N LEU A 614 -25.29 9.42 12.17
CA LEU A 614 -24.92 8.25 12.97
C LEU A 614 -24.41 7.13 12.07
N VAL A 615 -23.24 6.60 12.39
CA VAL A 615 -22.60 5.50 11.65
C VAL A 615 -22.28 4.35 12.61
N GLY A 616 -22.57 3.10 12.24
CA GLY A 616 -22.10 1.92 12.98
C GLY A 616 -23.08 1.19 13.90
N GLY A 617 -24.37 1.54 13.90
CA GLY A 617 -25.46 0.68 14.40
C GLY A 617 -25.65 0.54 15.92
N LEU A 618 -24.69 0.97 16.75
CA LEU A 618 -24.78 0.90 18.23
C LEU A 618 -25.18 2.23 18.89
N ASN A 619 -25.68 3.18 18.10
CA ASN A 619 -25.91 4.56 18.54
C ASN A 619 -27.39 4.81 18.85
N GLN A 620 -27.66 5.29 20.05
CA GLN A 620 -28.94 5.90 20.40
C GLN A 620 -28.69 7.37 20.75
N LEU A 621 -29.47 8.27 20.16
CA LEU A 621 -29.39 9.71 20.41
C LEU A 621 -30.76 10.24 20.82
N ASP A 622 -30.74 11.07 21.86
CA ASP A 622 -31.87 11.91 22.25
C ASP A 622 -31.43 13.38 22.13
N ILE A 623 -31.48 13.91 20.91
CA ILE A 623 -31.07 15.29 20.59
C ILE A 623 -32.10 15.96 19.65
N ASP A 624 -32.32 17.26 19.85
CA ASP A 624 -33.29 18.06 19.08
C ASP A 624 -32.65 18.72 17.84
N ILE A 625 -31.92 17.91 17.05
CA ILE A 625 -31.30 18.27 15.75
C ILE A 625 -31.56 17.12 14.77
N PRO A 626 -31.72 17.39 13.45
CA PRO A 626 -31.90 16.32 12.45
C PRO A 626 -30.79 15.26 12.47
N VAL A 627 -31.18 13.99 12.67
CA VAL A 627 -30.30 12.81 12.66
C VAL A 627 -30.52 12.00 11.38
N ALA A 628 -29.44 11.68 10.67
CA ALA A 628 -29.43 10.78 9.51
C ALA A 628 -28.63 9.50 9.82
N PHE A 629 -28.96 8.41 9.13
CA PHE A 629 -28.36 7.07 9.31
C PHE A 629 -27.54 6.59 8.10
N ASP A 630 -27.50 7.39 7.03
CA ASP A 630 -26.69 7.13 5.84
C ASP A 630 -25.86 8.38 5.54
N LEU A 631 -24.62 8.17 5.10
CA LEU A 631 -23.69 9.21 4.68
C LEU A 631 -24.02 9.65 3.25
N ALA A 632 -25.29 9.94 2.98
CA ALA A 632 -25.76 10.46 1.71
C ALA A 632 -25.33 11.94 1.58
N LEU A 633 -24.13 12.15 1.06
CA LEU A 633 -23.60 13.50 0.81
C LEU A 633 -24.54 14.26 -0.15
N PRO A 634 -24.95 15.50 0.16
CA PRO A 634 -25.81 16.26 -0.72
C PRO A 634 -25.12 16.48 -2.08
N SER A 635 -25.57 15.74 -3.09
CA SER A 635 -25.05 15.86 -4.45
C SER A 635 -25.59 17.13 -5.09
N GLY A 636 -24.83 18.22 -5.01
CA GLY A 636 -25.16 19.49 -5.66
C GLY A 636 -26.19 20.33 -4.89
N GLY A 637 -25.72 21.38 -4.22
CA GLY A 637 -26.57 22.46 -3.68
C GLY A 637 -26.05 23.09 -2.40
N GLY A 638 -25.18 24.11 -2.53
CA GLY A 638 -25.06 25.30 -1.66
C GLY A 638 -24.93 25.18 -0.13
N THR A 639 -24.84 23.98 0.45
CA THR A 639 -24.85 23.79 1.90
C THR A 639 -23.41 23.56 2.38
N HIS A 640 -22.72 24.64 2.76
CA HIS A 640 -21.41 24.56 3.39
C HIS A 640 -21.55 24.45 4.91
N PHE A 641 -20.68 23.64 5.52
CA PHE A 641 -20.52 23.51 6.97
C PHE A 641 -19.29 24.28 7.44
N ASP A 642 -19.39 24.92 8.61
CA ASP A 642 -18.31 25.65 9.25
C ASP A 642 -17.37 24.68 9.99
N VAL A 643 -17.94 23.61 10.53
CA VAL A 643 -17.21 22.57 11.26
C VAL A 643 -17.73 21.19 10.87
N ILE A 644 -16.80 20.29 10.59
CA ILE A 644 -17.09 18.85 10.45
C ILE A 644 -16.45 18.13 11.64
N VAL A 645 -17.22 17.30 12.34
CA VAL A 645 -16.72 16.43 13.39
C VAL A 645 -16.75 14.99 12.87
N LEU A 646 -15.61 14.32 12.92
CA LEU A 646 -15.48 12.89 12.70
C LEU A 646 -15.26 12.24 14.07
N ASP A 647 -16.35 11.94 14.76
CA ASP A 647 -16.35 11.42 16.12
C ASP A 647 -16.29 9.89 16.12
N ASN A 648 -15.07 9.33 16.28
CA ASN A 648 -14.81 7.89 16.27
C ASN A 648 -15.25 7.19 14.95
N THR A 649 -15.32 7.94 13.86
CA THR A 649 -15.88 7.49 12.57
C THR A 649 -14.86 7.29 11.46
N LEU A 650 -13.65 7.83 11.60
CA LEU A 650 -12.65 7.81 10.53
C LEU A 650 -12.30 6.40 10.04
N HIS A 651 -12.38 5.40 10.92
CA HIS A 651 -12.05 4.00 10.61
C HIS A 651 -13.20 3.24 9.93
N GLN A 652 -14.40 3.84 9.81
CA GLN A 652 -15.52 3.24 9.08
C GLN A 652 -15.29 3.34 7.57
N ALA A 653 -15.44 2.23 6.85
CA ALA A 653 -15.16 2.17 5.41
C ALA A 653 -15.94 3.20 4.60
N SER A 654 -17.21 3.45 4.94
CA SER A 654 -18.05 4.47 4.27
C SER A 654 -17.55 5.90 4.48
N VAL A 655 -17.03 6.20 5.68
CA VAL A 655 -16.49 7.52 6.05
C VAL A 655 -15.11 7.72 5.43
N ALA A 656 -14.25 6.70 5.48
CA ALA A 656 -12.92 6.73 4.87
C ALA A 656 -13.00 6.89 3.35
N GLN A 657 -13.89 6.15 2.68
CA GLN A 657 -14.12 6.27 1.23
C GLN A 657 -14.78 7.60 0.85
N GLY A 658 -15.63 8.16 1.73
CA GLY A 658 -16.31 9.44 1.54
C GLY A 658 -15.54 10.67 2.04
N LEU A 659 -14.32 10.51 2.57
CA LEU A 659 -13.60 11.58 3.27
C LEU A 659 -13.36 12.81 2.39
N ALA A 660 -12.95 12.61 1.14
CA ALA A 660 -12.74 13.71 0.19
C ALA A 660 -14.04 14.51 -0.04
N GLY A 661 -15.17 13.82 -0.22
CA GLY A 661 -16.47 14.47 -0.39
C GLY A 661 -16.96 15.20 0.87
N LEU A 662 -16.62 14.70 2.06
CA LEU A 662 -16.86 15.43 3.32
C LEU A 662 -16.04 16.74 3.36
N MET A 663 -14.77 16.70 2.93
CA MET A 663 -13.92 17.90 2.91
C MET A 663 -14.39 18.96 1.90
N GLU A 664 -15.05 18.55 0.82
CA GLU A 664 -15.69 19.45 -0.16
C GLU A 664 -16.89 20.20 0.42
N CYS A 665 -17.58 19.61 1.41
CA CYS A 665 -18.72 20.24 2.09
C CYS A 665 -18.30 21.34 3.08
N LEU A 666 -17.00 21.51 3.32
CA LEU A 666 -16.47 22.48 4.28
C LEU A 666 -16.33 23.88 3.66
N ALA A 667 -16.82 24.90 4.37
CA ALA A 667 -16.65 26.30 4.01
C ALA A 667 -15.15 26.70 3.96
N PRO A 668 -14.77 27.73 3.18
CA PRO A 668 -13.44 28.32 3.27
C PRO A 668 -13.12 28.75 4.71
N GLY A 669 -11.93 28.39 5.22
CA GLY A 669 -11.54 28.61 6.62
C GLY A 669 -12.25 27.71 7.64
N GLY A 670 -13.08 26.75 7.19
CA GLY A 670 -13.75 25.80 8.06
C GLY A 670 -12.79 24.82 8.72
N ARG A 671 -13.28 24.13 9.76
CA ARG A 671 -12.49 23.23 10.60
C ARG A 671 -13.00 21.81 10.58
N VAL A 672 -12.07 20.88 10.73
CA VAL A 672 -12.40 19.46 10.92
C VAL A 672 -11.86 19.04 12.27
N ILE A 673 -12.70 18.40 13.07
CA ILE A 673 -12.29 17.75 14.33
C ILE A 673 -12.33 16.26 14.07
N VAL A 674 -11.22 15.58 14.28
CA VAL A 674 -11.13 14.12 14.18
C VAL A 674 -10.86 13.58 15.57
N ASP A 675 -11.81 12.82 16.10
CA ASP A 675 -11.69 12.15 17.40
C ASP A 675 -11.36 10.66 17.22
N ASP A 676 -10.63 10.12 18.20
CA ASP A 676 -10.24 8.70 18.29
C ASP A 676 -9.42 8.18 17.09
N ILE A 677 -8.31 8.87 16.77
CA ILE A 677 -7.31 8.34 15.84
C ILE A 677 -6.43 7.34 16.61
N PHE A 678 -6.48 6.07 16.21
CA PHE A 678 -5.65 5.01 16.79
C PHE A 678 -4.27 4.98 16.13
N LEU A 679 -3.22 5.09 16.93
CA LEU A 679 -1.84 5.10 16.44
C LEU A 679 -1.18 3.75 16.63
N GLN A 680 -0.47 3.29 15.60
CA GLN A 680 0.49 2.20 15.72
C GLN A 680 1.89 2.79 15.93
N ASP A 681 2.11 3.48 17.05
CA ASP A 681 3.44 3.94 17.42
C ASP A 681 4.18 2.82 18.18
N GLY A 682 4.94 1.99 17.45
CA GLY A 682 5.85 0.98 18.00
C GLY A 682 5.70 -0.44 17.40
N ASP A 683 6.75 -1.25 17.54
CA ASP A 683 6.85 -2.65 17.04
C ASP A 683 6.02 -3.68 17.84
N SER A 684 5.20 -3.25 18.81
CA SER A 684 4.34 -4.17 19.54
C SER A 684 3.13 -4.57 18.71
N ALA A 685 3.19 -5.76 18.11
CA ALA A 685 2.06 -6.47 17.52
C ALA A 685 1.06 -6.96 18.58
N GLY A 686 0.61 -6.07 19.47
CA GLY A 686 -0.49 -6.35 20.39
C GLY A 686 -1.80 -6.19 19.64
N VAL A 687 -2.62 -7.24 19.61
CA VAL A 687 -4.05 -7.10 19.29
C VAL A 687 -4.65 -6.26 20.41
N GLY A 688 -4.73 -4.95 20.20
CA GLY A 688 -5.42 -4.03 21.09
C GLY A 688 -6.92 -4.33 21.05
N LEU A 689 -7.62 -4.03 22.15
CA LEU A 689 -9.06 -4.28 22.21
C LEU A 689 -9.86 -3.61 21.12
N ASP A 690 -9.31 -2.51 20.64
CA ASP A 690 -9.86 -1.68 19.60
C ASP A 690 -9.93 -2.39 18.23
N TRP A 691 -9.00 -3.33 17.97
CA TRP A 691 -9.01 -4.15 16.76
C TRP A 691 -10.29 -4.97 16.64
N LEU A 692 -10.92 -5.29 17.77
CA LEU A 692 -12.12 -6.14 17.85
C LEU A 692 -13.42 -5.35 18.03
N THR A 693 -13.37 -4.12 18.58
CA THR A 693 -14.54 -3.23 18.64
C THR A 693 -14.74 -2.42 17.36
N HIS A 694 -13.68 -2.16 16.58
CA HIS A 694 -13.73 -1.26 15.41
C HIS A 694 -13.42 -1.92 14.07
N GLY A 695 -13.39 -3.26 14.03
CA GLY A 695 -13.53 -4.03 12.78
C GLY A 695 -12.24 -4.40 12.05
N GLY A 696 -11.09 -4.45 12.73
CA GLY A 696 -9.90 -5.15 12.25
C GLY A 696 -9.26 -4.66 10.95
N HIS A 697 -9.66 -3.50 10.44
CA HIS A 697 -9.03 -2.88 9.28
C HIS A 697 -7.67 -2.28 9.63
N ALA A 698 -6.78 -2.16 8.63
CA ALA A 698 -5.52 -1.47 8.80
C ALA A 698 -5.79 -0.01 9.20
N TYR A 699 -5.44 0.35 10.43
CA TYR A 699 -5.57 1.71 10.93
C TYR A 699 -4.78 2.66 10.05
N LEU A 700 -5.40 3.79 9.68
CA LEU A 700 -4.69 4.88 9.04
C LEU A 700 -3.69 5.44 10.06
N ARG A 701 -2.38 5.41 9.76
CA ARG A 701 -1.39 5.97 10.68
C ARG A 701 -1.61 7.48 10.77
N LEU A 702 -1.23 8.07 11.91
CA LEU A 702 -1.24 9.53 12.04
C LEU A 702 -0.47 10.22 10.91
N SER A 703 0.68 9.66 10.52
CA SER A 703 1.48 10.15 9.40
C SER A 703 0.69 10.19 8.10
N ASP A 704 -0.11 9.15 7.86
CA ASP A 704 -0.86 8.97 6.62
C ASP A 704 -2.06 9.92 6.61
N LEU A 705 -2.70 10.12 7.76
CA LEU A 705 -3.78 11.10 7.92
C LEU A 705 -3.26 12.52 7.74
N MET A 706 -2.14 12.85 8.38
CA MET A 706 -1.52 14.18 8.29
C MET A 706 -1.09 14.48 6.84
N ALA A 707 -0.50 13.50 6.15
CA ALA A 707 -0.13 13.64 4.74
C ALA A 707 -1.36 13.81 3.84
N LEU A 708 -2.42 13.03 4.07
CA LEU A 708 -3.68 13.14 3.32
C LEU A 708 -4.34 14.51 3.53
N MET A 709 -4.52 14.93 4.78
CA MET A 709 -5.12 16.22 5.11
C MET A 709 -4.28 17.39 4.58
N SER A 710 -2.96 17.30 4.66
CA SER A 710 -2.05 18.28 4.05
C SER A 710 -2.20 18.35 2.52
N SER A 711 -2.36 17.20 1.85
CA SER A 711 -2.62 17.17 0.40
C SER A 711 -3.94 17.83 0.00
N LEU A 712 -4.89 17.95 0.94
CA LEU A 712 -6.19 18.60 0.77
C LEU A 712 -6.18 20.07 1.19
N GLY A 713 -5.00 20.65 1.50
CA GLY A 713 -4.86 22.04 1.90
C GLY A 713 -5.20 22.31 3.38
N PHE A 714 -5.03 21.32 4.25
CA PHE A 714 -5.29 21.46 5.68
C PHE A 714 -4.01 21.44 6.51
N SER A 715 -3.97 22.28 7.55
CA SER A 715 -2.96 22.22 8.62
C SER A 715 -3.55 21.58 9.88
N GLY A 716 -2.88 20.59 10.47
CA GLY A 716 -3.33 19.88 11.67
C GLY A 716 -2.71 20.38 12.97
N HIS A 717 -3.50 20.41 14.05
CA HIS A 717 -3.09 20.72 15.42
C HIS A 717 -3.63 19.66 16.38
N GLU A 718 -2.74 19.01 17.14
CA GLU A 718 -3.13 18.02 18.16
C GLU A 718 -3.85 18.72 19.32
N LEU A 719 -5.08 18.30 19.64
CA LEU A 719 -5.84 18.82 20.77
C LEU A 719 -5.55 18.04 22.06
N SER A 720 -5.35 16.73 21.91
CA SER A 720 -5.00 15.84 23.01
C SER A 720 -4.36 14.56 22.50
N ARG A 721 -3.44 14.03 23.29
CA ARG A 721 -2.86 12.70 23.12
C ARG A 721 -2.95 11.93 24.42
N ARG A 722 -3.52 10.73 24.35
CA ARG A 722 -3.54 9.78 25.45
C ARG A 722 -2.52 8.70 25.19
N VAL A 723 -1.49 8.67 26.03
CA VAL A 723 -0.51 7.59 26.06
C VAL A 723 -1.02 6.53 27.02
N SER A 724 -1.71 5.52 26.48
CA SER A 724 -2.17 4.33 27.20
C SER A 724 -1.68 3.06 26.47
N THR A 725 -2.13 1.87 26.85
CA THR A 725 -1.88 0.64 26.07
C THR A 725 -2.42 0.72 24.63
N ILE A 726 -3.35 1.64 24.38
CA ILE A 726 -3.83 2.03 23.05
C ILE A 726 -3.52 3.52 22.88
N PHE A 727 -2.73 3.86 21.86
CA PHE A 727 -2.42 5.25 21.55
C PHE A 727 -3.61 5.89 20.85
N GLN A 728 -4.12 6.97 21.43
CA GLN A 728 -5.29 7.69 20.92
C GLN A 728 -4.98 9.18 20.85
N CYS A 729 -5.33 9.84 19.75
CA CYS A 729 -5.24 11.28 19.63
C CYS A 729 -6.49 11.90 18.97
N THR A 730 -6.75 13.14 19.36
CA THR A 730 -7.80 14.01 18.78
C THR A 730 -7.09 15.18 18.12
N ILE A 731 -7.42 15.45 16.85
CA ILE A 731 -6.74 16.47 16.04
C ILE A 731 -7.75 17.41 15.42
N SER A 732 -7.44 18.70 15.44
CA SER A 732 -8.16 19.72 14.68
C SER A 732 -7.38 20.07 13.42
N PHE A 733 -8.03 20.00 12.27
CA PHE A 733 -7.52 20.47 10.99
C PHE A 733 -8.20 21.79 10.61
N THR A 734 -7.44 22.70 10.01
CA THR A 734 -7.93 23.97 9.49
C THR A 734 -7.67 24.02 8.00
N LYS A 735 -8.71 24.31 7.19
CA LYS A 735 -8.58 24.51 5.74
C LYS A 735 -7.93 25.86 5.49
N GLU A 736 -6.81 25.87 4.80
CA GLU A 736 -6.17 27.13 4.39
C GLU A 736 -7.08 27.90 3.42
N LEU A 737 -7.05 29.24 3.50
CA LEU A 737 -7.96 30.15 2.80
C LEU A 737 -7.68 30.25 1.30
#